data_AF-A0A970R143-F1
#
_entry.id   AF-A0A970R143-F1
#
_cell.length_a   1.000
_cell.length_b   1.000
_cell.length_c   1.000
_cell.angle_alpha   90.00
_cell.angle_beta   90.00
_cell.angle_gamma   90.00
#
_symmetry.space_group_name_H-M   'P 1'
#
loop_
_entity.id
_entity.type
_entity.pdbx_description
1 polymer ?
#
loop_
_entity_poly.entity_id
_entity_poly.type
_entity_poly.pdbx_seq_one_letter_code
_entity_poly.pdbx_strand_id
1 'polypeptide(L)'
;ELEALYEAGRIENITDCGGNIASIAVTYGQDAIKTALEKSIPESEDPYYAIISASGDGETEFASTDALTVRTGQKLIIEKDIILKILSDGSLLVEENGVMDVYGTLTTEGSAVNSGYIVKGIGGIINGTITNQENGKYYTEREINDQAEWTEVLNDPTCFYAEVNGDITISGNVDVGFSLLINKDASVDVSEGSEFSISPFADTFISYSNVNILGTLINNGTITINPGAGIEVFEGATLSNNGLIDVYGWLNANYDSLGGAVKFYANLADVARCLWNALGGLLPKNVDEDADYVTFADALADMANDDVLGRYALTWLLKNDILDETDLHPYDYAEGAIIGDLLEAFADAADKSYTASITGGVCVSDASDESGSTLDKLIKSFVDALDVSSANAGTESDLRKYLALNYINEIHITDNISLSDNLTVTKHVLIDPGKTLTAADGKNLTVEWRENTPEQAGCAGVLVVDGTLVIPSDSVVINKGEIDLSGTITNNGIFTNMIDEPEHKYESLFFGEGGTLDNNGTFVANGYMALSGTDLKNRGTRFTNNGSFVITGGTVTSSAPFHNAGYMKICDLYGNGGVNTITALTFNGTLTNNSNWIEYTAAVYSADGFAAAQSAQDAKKLALGDSMPATGLECYNRMDIMNNIDLSGNHTVSGWDIWVEAEKQWNDALQEDDYIPYKLTITAASSLTVKESTINVNGKLINNGTLILGQDEKNGGLQVWPRGTFTNTGTVSDTYGYAWRMDEYQYHNEGPAELLEPLYEGTVEGYEGAQDIAIVHDWKALKDAAEAKFDIYERIDILGNDCDITLEDNLTVSADMYVEWDDGIEIPEGLTLTLSGSHWLDNSGDIWVYGTLNIGSGFTVNNMSYIQVDGTVFNHSVINNMSNITLIGQGTIQGTGAVVGMPGSSLTGNVGVGTYYRAAENEEQLIEALGSGDPILITGDVTLSGDLPLTGIVTVGLENVRNGAVRTGAHTLTIENGAVFAVDCGELEIGEEGAIVNNGSLTIGEYSGLRILADGTLTTQSDVYVNGWHDFYDWDNQDLYLLGSGKVHCFASERDLVHFLYCCLYETDNGGPPITKIYDILASAESFDDGTKLEAIGNAISGFDQLEFDTSGQYAYAALSVNGNIIGDSIVPHAKLTYANAKALMNAVANKLGADISAFWVNVPDSDSLSFIRCNNASEEHGSDFDQFCKEFHDALTS
;
A
#
# COMPACT_ATOMS: atom_id res chain seq x y z
N GLU A 1 24.71 59.23 29.73
CA GLU A 1 23.73 60.30 30.05
C GLU A 1 22.65 59.87 31.05
N LEU A 2 22.37 58.56 31.20
CA LEU A 2 21.45 57.98 32.20
C LEU A 2 21.77 58.21 33.70
N GLU A 3 23.00 58.54 34.09
CA GLU A 3 23.35 58.75 35.52
C GLU A 3 22.83 60.07 36.12
N ALA A 4 22.44 61.06 35.31
CA ALA A 4 22.02 62.37 35.81
C ALA A 4 20.59 62.40 36.41
N LEU A 5 19.73 61.45 36.01
CA LEU A 5 18.35 61.32 36.50
C LEU A 5 18.23 60.31 37.65
N TYR A 6 19.13 59.33 37.76
CA TYR A 6 19.20 58.46 38.95
C TYR A 6 19.66 59.22 40.21
N GLU A 7 20.34 60.37 40.07
CA GLU A 7 20.58 61.30 41.18
C GLU A 7 19.35 62.17 41.55
N ALA A 8 18.26 62.13 40.78
CA ALA A 8 17.04 62.91 41.02
C ALA A 8 16.20 62.40 42.21
N GLY A 9 16.54 61.25 42.79
CA GLY A 9 16.07 60.81 44.12
C GLY A 9 16.47 61.73 45.30
N ARG A 10 16.89 62.96 45.01
CA ARG A 10 17.22 64.03 45.97
C ARG A 10 16.41 65.32 45.80
N ILE A 11 15.46 65.37 44.86
CA ILE A 11 14.48 66.46 44.80
C ILE A 11 13.32 66.04 45.71
N GLU A 12 13.13 66.72 46.84
CA GLU A 12 11.92 66.53 47.67
C GLU A 12 10.68 66.67 46.77
N ASN A 13 9.80 65.65 46.78
CA ASN A 13 8.50 65.62 46.09
C ASN A 13 8.46 65.15 44.62
N ILE A 14 9.48 64.48 44.10
CA ILE A 14 9.40 63.68 42.85
C ILE A 14 9.43 62.20 43.21
N THR A 15 8.38 61.45 42.86
CA THR A 15 8.28 60.01 43.12
C THR A 15 8.35 59.24 41.80
N ASP A 16 9.38 58.40 41.65
CA ASP A 16 9.39 57.34 40.65
C ASP A 16 8.40 56.27 41.09
N CYS A 17 7.22 56.26 40.46
CA CYS A 17 6.19 55.27 40.71
C CYS A 17 6.47 54.06 39.81
N GLY A 18 7.44 53.23 40.20
CA GLY A 18 7.73 51.96 39.51
C GLY A 18 6.47 51.11 39.34
N GLY A 19 5.88 51.17 38.14
CA GLY A 19 4.64 50.50 37.78
C GLY A 19 3.92 51.20 36.63
N ASN A 20 4.15 50.75 35.39
CA ASN A 20 3.33 50.93 34.17
C ASN A 20 2.83 52.32 33.74
N ILE A 21 3.27 53.43 34.34
CA ILE A 21 2.90 54.78 33.88
C ILE A 21 4.17 55.52 33.43
N ALA A 22 4.21 55.88 32.14
CA ALA A 22 5.39 56.39 31.42
C ALA A 22 5.72 57.87 31.67
N SER A 23 5.52 58.38 32.90
CA SER A 23 5.61 59.82 33.19
C SER A 23 6.30 60.16 34.51
N ILE A 24 6.96 61.31 34.57
CA ILE A 24 7.47 61.95 35.80
C ILE A 24 6.29 62.54 36.57
N ALA A 25 5.86 61.90 37.66
CA ALA A 25 4.79 62.41 38.52
C ALA A 25 5.32 63.45 39.52
N VAL A 26 4.70 64.63 39.53
CA VAL A 26 5.02 65.74 40.43
C VAL A 26 3.87 65.92 41.42
N THR A 27 4.09 65.52 42.67
CA THR A 27 3.00 65.43 43.66
C THR A 27 2.86 66.69 44.53
N TYR A 28 3.95 67.44 44.78
CA TYR A 28 3.89 68.65 45.63
C TYR A 28 4.91 69.74 45.25
N GLY A 29 4.44 71.00 45.12
CA GLY A 29 5.25 72.22 45.02
C GLY A 29 5.51 72.77 43.60
N GLN A 30 5.35 74.09 43.42
CA GLN A 30 5.56 74.82 42.15
C GLN A 30 6.96 74.61 41.56
N ASP A 31 7.99 74.63 42.41
CA ASP A 31 9.39 74.45 41.99
C ASP A 31 9.64 73.06 41.37
N ALA A 32 8.83 72.05 41.72
CA ALA A 32 8.96 70.70 41.22
C ALA A 32 8.48 70.56 39.76
N ILE A 33 7.38 71.23 39.37
CA ILE A 33 6.90 71.23 37.96
C ILE A 33 7.93 71.90 37.06
N LYS A 34 8.46 73.06 37.50
CA LYS A 34 9.51 73.77 36.77
C LYS A 34 10.79 72.94 36.65
N THR A 35 11.24 72.34 37.76
CA THR A 35 12.45 71.51 37.77
C THR A 35 12.27 70.27 36.88
N ALA A 36 11.08 69.67 36.87
CA ALA A 36 10.77 68.55 35.98
C ALA A 36 10.84 68.96 34.50
N LEU A 37 10.24 70.10 34.13
CA LEU A 37 10.29 70.64 32.76
C LEU A 37 11.71 71.04 32.31
N GLU A 38 12.53 71.55 33.24
CA GLU A 38 13.93 71.91 32.95
C GLU A 38 14.85 70.71 32.78
N LYS A 39 14.53 69.58 33.44
CA LYS A 39 15.36 68.37 33.49
C LYS A 39 14.89 67.25 32.57
N SER A 40 13.67 67.29 32.05
CA SER A 40 13.21 66.37 31.01
C SER A 40 14.02 66.54 29.73
N ILE A 41 14.32 65.43 29.04
CA ILE A 41 15.16 65.41 27.84
C ILE A 41 14.24 65.52 26.61
N PRO A 42 14.27 66.63 25.85
CA PRO A 42 13.55 66.75 24.58
C PRO A 42 14.03 65.68 23.58
N GLU A 43 13.11 65.12 22.77
CA GLU A 43 13.44 64.25 21.62
C GLU A 43 14.17 62.92 21.95
N SER A 44 14.09 62.46 23.20
CA SER A 44 14.55 61.11 23.58
C SER A 44 13.69 60.03 22.91
N GLU A 45 14.32 59.02 22.31
CA GLU A 45 13.62 57.80 21.84
C GLU A 45 12.92 57.05 22.98
N ASP A 46 13.32 57.30 24.23
CA ASP A 46 12.64 56.82 25.43
C ASP A 46 11.63 57.88 25.93
N PRO A 47 10.31 57.71 25.69
CA PRO A 47 9.27 58.70 26.03
C PRO A 47 9.14 58.94 27.54
N TYR A 48 9.72 58.07 28.35
CA TYR A 48 9.67 58.08 29.82
C TYR A 48 10.17 59.39 30.45
N TYR A 49 11.07 60.10 29.78
CA TYR A 49 11.70 61.33 30.30
C TYR A 49 11.13 62.62 29.73
N ALA A 50 10.10 62.54 28.87
CA ALA A 50 9.49 63.69 28.21
C ALA A 50 8.11 64.06 28.78
N ILE A 51 7.43 63.12 29.46
CA ILE A 51 6.07 63.31 30.02
C ILE A 51 6.15 63.70 31.50
N ILE A 52 5.51 64.80 31.87
CA ILE A 52 5.44 65.31 33.25
C ILE A 52 3.96 65.38 33.63
N SER A 53 3.55 64.61 34.64
CA SER A 53 2.18 64.66 35.17
C SER A 53 2.17 65.40 36.50
N ALA A 54 1.40 66.48 36.60
CA ALA A 54 1.07 67.09 37.89
C ALA A 54 -0.14 66.36 38.47
N SER A 55 0.06 65.69 39.61
CA SER A 55 -0.96 64.88 40.30
C SER A 55 -0.99 65.17 41.80
N GLY A 56 -2.09 64.87 42.49
CA GLY A 56 -2.22 65.16 43.91
C GLY A 56 -3.43 64.48 44.55
N ASP A 57 -3.36 64.24 45.86
CA ASP A 57 -4.49 63.69 46.62
C ASP A 57 -5.51 64.81 46.91
N GLY A 58 -6.50 64.94 46.02
CA GLY A 58 -7.53 65.97 46.08
C GLY A 58 -7.10 67.33 45.50
N GLU A 59 -8.01 68.31 45.57
CA GLU A 59 -7.85 69.61 44.89
C GLU A 59 -6.55 70.32 45.33
N THR A 60 -5.54 70.32 44.46
CA THR A 60 -4.19 70.79 44.76
C THR A 60 -3.83 71.96 43.84
N GLU A 61 -3.45 73.10 44.43
CA GLU A 61 -3.14 74.32 43.69
C GLU A 61 -1.63 74.55 43.57
N PHE A 62 -1.17 74.75 42.33
CA PHE A 62 0.17 75.21 41.97
C PHE A 62 0.06 76.60 41.37
N ALA A 63 0.50 77.63 42.08
CA ALA A 63 0.56 78.99 41.54
C ALA A 63 2.00 79.35 41.16
N SER A 64 2.25 79.88 39.97
CA SER A 64 3.58 80.23 39.46
C SER A 64 3.70 81.69 39.07
N THR A 65 4.72 82.37 39.62
CA THR A 65 5.23 83.69 39.17
C THR A 65 6.39 83.56 38.18
N ASP A 66 6.87 82.34 37.92
CA ASP A 66 8.01 82.05 37.05
C ASP A 66 7.57 81.71 35.61
N ALA A 67 8.50 81.82 34.67
CA ALA A 67 8.31 81.31 33.31
C ALA A 67 8.33 79.77 33.30
N LEU A 68 7.25 79.17 32.83
CA LEU A 68 7.13 77.74 32.53
C LEU A 68 7.19 77.54 31.02
N THR A 69 8.05 76.62 30.56
CA THR A 69 8.18 76.29 29.14
C THR A 69 8.00 74.79 28.95
N VAL A 70 7.03 74.40 28.13
CA VAL A 70 6.87 73.02 27.61
C VAL A 70 7.57 73.00 26.26
N ARG A 71 8.75 72.36 26.20
CA ARG A 71 9.61 72.37 25.01
C ARG A 71 9.15 71.37 23.95
N THR A 72 9.69 71.49 22.74
CA THR A 72 9.54 70.51 21.65
C THR A 72 9.76 69.08 22.16
N GLY A 73 8.82 68.18 21.88
CA GLY A 73 8.89 66.78 22.31
C GLY A 73 8.59 66.53 23.79
N GLN A 74 8.32 67.57 24.61
CA GLN A 74 7.86 67.40 26.00
C GLN A 74 6.33 67.37 26.08
N LYS A 75 5.79 66.64 27.05
CA LYS A 75 4.35 66.60 27.37
C LYS A 75 4.10 66.98 28.83
N LEU A 76 3.24 67.96 29.09
CA LEU A 76 2.80 68.34 30.44
C LEU A 76 1.33 67.98 30.63
N ILE A 77 1.02 67.14 31.60
CA ILE A 77 -0.35 66.74 31.94
C ILE A 77 -0.75 67.41 33.26
N ILE A 78 -1.86 68.15 33.26
CA ILE A 78 -2.51 68.68 34.47
C ILE A 78 -3.70 67.78 34.78
N GLU A 79 -3.58 66.93 35.80
CA GLU A 79 -4.66 65.99 36.16
C GLU A 79 -5.88 66.69 36.77
N LYS A 80 -7.03 65.98 36.83
CA LYS A 80 -8.36 66.51 37.15
C LYS A 80 -8.46 67.33 38.44
N ASP A 81 -7.71 66.94 39.48
CA ASP A 81 -7.72 67.60 40.78
C ASP A 81 -6.65 68.70 40.91
N ILE A 82 -5.93 69.04 39.84
CA ILE A 82 -4.86 70.04 39.86
C ILE A 82 -5.33 71.40 39.37
N ILE A 83 -4.99 72.46 40.10
CA ILE A 83 -5.16 73.85 39.67
C ILE A 83 -3.78 74.46 39.41
N LEU A 84 -3.38 74.62 38.15
CA LEU A 84 -2.18 75.37 37.77
C LEU A 84 -2.54 76.84 37.50
N LYS A 85 -2.07 77.78 38.33
CA LYS A 85 -2.25 79.23 38.14
C LYS A 85 -0.95 79.87 37.66
N ILE A 86 -0.96 80.50 36.49
CA ILE A 86 0.10 81.41 36.03
C ILE A 86 -0.27 82.81 36.51
N LEU A 87 0.38 83.29 37.57
CA LEU A 87 0.10 84.58 38.19
C LEU A 87 0.51 85.75 37.29
N SER A 88 0.04 86.97 37.59
CA SER A 88 0.17 88.16 36.72
C SER A 88 1.60 88.53 36.27
N ASP A 89 2.62 88.08 36.99
CA ASP A 89 4.05 88.28 36.69
C ASP A 89 4.74 87.05 36.09
N GLY A 90 4.05 85.91 36.01
CA GLY A 90 4.54 84.66 35.39
C GLY A 90 4.22 84.56 33.90
N SER A 91 4.80 83.54 33.25
CA SER A 91 4.52 83.23 31.85
C SER A 91 4.47 81.73 31.57
N LEU A 92 3.65 81.31 30.62
CA LEU A 92 3.61 79.94 30.08
C LEU A 92 3.92 79.98 28.59
N LEU A 93 4.87 79.17 28.13
CA LEU A 93 5.19 78.98 26.71
C LEU A 93 5.11 77.49 26.38
N VAL A 94 4.24 77.11 25.44
CA VAL A 94 4.29 75.78 24.80
C VAL A 94 4.99 75.96 23.47
N GLU A 95 6.18 75.39 23.30
CA GLU A 95 6.97 75.47 22.06
C GLU A 95 6.39 74.56 20.97
N GLU A 96 6.86 74.70 19.72
CA GLU A 96 6.46 73.85 18.60
C GLU A 96 6.69 72.36 18.94
N ASN A 97 5.69 71.52 18.70
CA ASN A 97 5.62 70.11 19.10
C ASN A 97 5.73 69.83 20.62
N GLY A 98 5.65 70.85 21.48
CA GLY A 98 5.36 70.65 22.90
C GLY A 98 3.88 70.35 23.10
N VAL A 99 3.53 69.46 24.04
CA VAL A 99 2.15 69.03 24.29
C VAL A 99 1.73 69.37 25.71
N MET A 100 0.54 69.94 25.89
CA MET A 100 0.00 70.24 27.21
C MET A 100 -1.45 69.75 27.33
N ASP A 101 -1.68 68.74 28.16
CA ASP A 101 -3.00 68.18 28.43
C ASP A 101 -3.55 68.79 29.73
N VAL A 102 -4.78 69.31 29.69
CA VAL A 102 -5.42 70.00 30.80
C VAL A 102 -6.72 69.29 31.17
N TYR A 103 -6.64 68.32 32.08
CA TYR A 103 -7.78 67.66 32.70
C TYR A 103 -8.26 68.38 33.97
N GLY A 104 -7.35 69.09 34.66
CA GLY A 104 -7.64 69.95 35.81
C GLY A 104 -7.98 71.39 35.43
N THR A 105 -7.59 72.35 36.26
CA THR A 105 -7.80 73.78 36.01
C THR A 105 -6.48 74.50 35.69
N LEU A 106 -6.36 75.07 34.50
CA LEU A 106 -5.31 76.03 34.14
C LEU A 106 -5.87 77.46 34.25
N THR A 107 -5.35 78.29 35.16
CA THR A 107 -5.71 79.72 35.24
C THR A 107 -4.53 80.57 34.79
N THR A 108 -4.71 81.50 33.85
CA THR A 108 -3.66 82.40 33.38
C THR A 108 -4.02 83.87 33.65
N GLU A 109 -3.42 84.41 34.71
CA GLU A 109 -3.41 85.85 35.02
C GLU A 109 -2.20 86.57 34.38
N GLY A 110 -1.11 85.82 34.13
CA GLY A 110 0.09 86.25 33.40
C GLY A 110 0.04 85.99 31.89
N SER A 111 1.19 86.00 31.20
CA SER A 111 1.23 85.78 29.74
C SER A 111 1.34 84.30 29.36
N ALA A 112 0.38 83.76 28.62
CA ALA A 112 0.45 82.40 28.09
C ALA A 112 0.49 82.41 26.54
N VAL A 113 1.47 81.72 25.96
CA VAL A 113 1.71 81.63 24.52
C VAL A 113 1.81 80.16 24.12
N ASN A 114 1.13 79.79 23.04
CA ASN A 114 1.13 78.42 22.52
C ASN A 114 1.61 78.41 21.06
N SER A 115 2.70 77.70 20.82
CA SER A 115 3.25 77.39 19.50
C SER A 115 3.24 75.89 19.20
N GLY A 116 2.78 75.06 20.14
CA GLY A 116 2.62 73.60 20.01
C GLY A 116 1.18 73.16 20.21
N TYR A 117 0.94 72.13 21.01
CA TYR A 117 -0.35 71.48 21.19
C TYR A 117 -0.89 71.69 22.61
N ILE A 118 -2.08 72.27 22.73
CA ILE A 118 -2.82 72.30 23.99
C ILE A 118 -4.10 71.48 23.83
N VAL A 119 -4.25 70.46 24.68
CA VAL A 119 -5.40 69.58 24.75
C VAL A 119 -6.18 69.91 26.02
N LYS A 120 -7.42 70.34 25.89
CA LYS A 120 -8.33 70.50 27.03
C LYS A 120 -9.13 69.22 27.20
N GLY A 121 -8.82 68.45 28.25
CA GLY A 121 -9.49 67.19 28.54
C GLY A 121 -10.92 67.36 29.09
N ILE A 122 -11.65 66.25 29.21
CA ILE A 122 -13.00 66.22 29.79
C ILE A 122 -12.95 66.69 31.25
N GLY A 123 -13.80 67.68 31.58
CA GLY A 123 -13.82 68.34 32.88
C GLY A 123 -12.72 69.39 33.10
N GLY A 124 -11.77 69.52 32.15
CA GLY A 124 -10.72 70.52 32.20
C GLY A 124 -11.24 71.95 32.13
N ILE A 125 -10.63 72.87 32.86
CA ILE A 125 -11.02 74.28 32.91
C ILE A 125 -9.81 75.15 32.54
N ILE A 126 -9.96 76.01 31.53
CA ILE A 126 -8.95 77.02 31.19
C ILE A 126 -9.52 78.41 31.46
N ASN A 127 -9.05 79.06 32.52
CA ASN A 127 -9.48 80.38 32.98
C ASN A 127 -8.41 81.43 32.64
N GLY A 128 -8.56 82.14 31.53
CA GLY A 128 -7.61 83.18 31.14
C GLY A 128 -7.51 83.31 29.63
N THR A 129 -6.46 83.96 29.14
CA THR A 129 -6.19 84.09 27.69
C THR A 129 -4.86 83.43 27.35
N ILE A 130 -4.88 82.51 26.40
CA ILE A 130 -3.69 81.91 25.80
C ILE A 130 -3.60 82.42 24.37
N THR A 131 -2.45 82.97 23.98
CA THR A 131 -2.21 83.48 22.63
C THR A 131 -1.60 82.38 21.78
N ASN A 132 -2.38 81.78 20.87
CA ASN A 132 -1.86 80.83 19.89
C ASN A 132 -1.03 81.58 18.82
N GLN A 133 0.19 81.09 18.55
CA GLN A 133 1.01 81.50 17.40
C GLN A 133 0.64 80.70 16.14
N GLU A 134 1.24 80.99 14.98
CA GLU A 134 0.85 80.41 13.67
C GLU A 134 0.78 78.88 13.66
N ASN A 135 1.64 78.19 14.43
CA ASN A 135 1.67 76.72 14.52
C ASN A 135 0.98 76.18 15.79
N GLY A 136 0.49 77.05 16.68
CA GLY A 136 -0.17 76.65 17.93
C GLY A 136 -1.56 76.05 17.66
N LYS A 137 -1.73 74.78 18.02
CA LYS A 137 -2.99 74.05 17.92
C LYS A 137 -3.67 73.95 19.28
N TYR A 138 -4.99 73.97 19.25
CA TYR A 138 -5.83 73.83 20.43
C TYR A 138 -6.89 72.80 20.15
N TYR A 139 -6.98 71.80 21.03
CA TYR A 139 -7.92 70.71 20.91
C TYR A 139 -8.72 70.53 22.19
N THR A 140 -9.91 69.96 22.05
CA THR A 140 -10.82 69.70 23.17
C THR A 140 -11.30 68.27 23.13
N GLU A 141 -11.40 67.67 24.31
CA GLU A 141 -12.21 66.49 24.55
C GLU A 141 -13.63 66.92 24.96
N ARG A 142 -14.66 66.17 24.55
CA ARG A 142 -16.06 66.53 24.78
C ARG A 142 -16.87 65.38 25.37
N GLU A 143 -17.77 65.66 26.31
CA GLU A 143 -18.81 64.73 26.73
C GLU A 143 -20.08 64.95 25.91
N ILE A 144 -20.77 63.87 25.59
CA ILE A 144 -22.00 63.84 24.81
C ILE A 144 -23.05 63.06 25.60
N ASN A 145 -23.93 63.80 26.27
CA ASN A 145 -25.01 63.24 27.08
C ASN A 145 -26.34 63.15 26.31
N ASP A 146 -26.49 63.94 25.25
CA ASP A 146 -27.69 63.95 24.40
C ASP A 146 -27.40 64.37 22.94
N GLN A 147 -28.45 64.32 22.11
CA GLN A 147 -28.38 64.63 20.68
C GLN A 147 -27.95 66.07 20.36
N ALA A 148 -28.26 67.03 21.24
CA ALA A 148 -27.90 68.43 21.02
C ALA A 148 -26.39 68.60 21.21
N GLU A 149 -25.82 67.97 22.23
CA GLU A 149 -24.37 67.93 22.47
C GLU A 149 -23.64 67.19 21.34
N TRP A 150 -24.19 66.08 20.83
CA TRP A 150 -23.64 65.38 19.65
C TRP A 150 -23.50 66.32 18.45
N THR A 151 -24.54 67.12 18.18
CA THR A 151 -24.53 68.07 17.07
C THR A 151 -23.52 69.20 17.31
N GLU A 152 -23.30 69.64 18.55
CA GLU A 152 -22.27 70.63 18.88
C GLU A 152 -20.88 70.08 18.59
N VAL A 153 -20.59 68.87 19.05
CA VAL A 153 -19.28 68.21 18.89
C VAL A 153 -18.93 67.98 17.41
N LEU A 154 -19.88 67.52 16.59
CA LEU A 154 -19.65 67.37 15.14
C LEU A 154 -19.27 68.68 14.43
N ASN A 155 -19.69 69.82 14.96
CA ASN A 155 -19.38 71.14 14.39
C ASN A 155 -18.16 71.80 15.05
N ASP A 156 -17.51 71.14 16.00
CA ASP A 156 -16.32 71.64 16.68
C ASP A 156 -15.05 71.11 15.99
N PRO A 157 -14.36 71.92 15.15
CA PRO A 157 -13.13 71.49 14.47
C PRO A 157 -11.95 71.30 15.43
N THR A 158 -12.10 71.67 16.70
CA THR A 158 -11.09 71.43 17.75
C THR A 158 -11.36 70.15 18.53
N CYS A 159 -12.50 69.49 18.32
CA CYS A 159 -12.77 68.20 18.94
C CYS A 159 -11.91 67.11 18.31
N PHE A 160 -11.09 66.41 19.11
CA PHE A 160 -10.28 65.27 18.67
C PHE A 160 -10.65 63.97 19.39
N TYR A 161 -11.41 64.07 20.50
CA TYR A 161 -11.92 62.95 21.26
C TYR A 161 -13.27 63.29 21.90
N ALA A 162 -14.21 62.35 21.90
CA ALA A 162 -15.50 62.52 22.56
C ALA A 162 -15.97 61.26 23.29
N GLU A 163 -16.65 61.46 24.43
CA GLU A 163 -17.28 60.39 25.22
C GLU A 163 -18.80 60.48 25.14
N VAL A 164 -19.45 59.42 24.68
CA VAL A 164 -20.91 59.29 24.64
C VAL A 164 -21.38 58.63 25.94
N ASN A 165 -22.16 59.37 26.72
CA ASN A 165 -22.71 58.97 28.01
C ASN A 165 -24.24 58.73 27.97
N GLY A 166 -24.90 59.10 26.88
CA GLY A 166 -26.35 58.93 26.68
C GLY A 166 -26.70 58.18 25.41
N ASP A 167 -27.98 58.18 25.06
CA ASP A 167 -28.50 57.55 23.84
C ASP A 167 -28.50 58.56 22.69
N ILE A 168 -27.75 58.25 21.63
CA ILE A 168 -27.58 59.08 20.43
C ILE A 168 -28.14 58.36 19.21
N THR A 169 -28.86 59.09 18.36
CA THR A 169 -29.38 58.55 17.09
C THR A 169 -28.78 59.31 15.91
N ILE A 170 -28.15 58.59 14.99
CA ILE A 170 -27.60 59.12 13.75
C ILE A 170 -28.65 58.90 12.64
N SER A 171 -29.39 59.96 12.32
CA SER A 171 -30.51 59.93 11.35
C SER A 171 -30.18 60.57 9.99
N GLY A 172 -28.90 60.81 9.70
CA GLY A 172 -28.40 61.35 8.45
C GLY A 172 -26.89 61.10 8.34
N ASN A 173 -26.29 61.47 7.20
CA ASN A 173 -24.88 61.19 6.97
C ASN A 173 -24.00 62.04 7.89
N VAL A 174 -23.16 61.37 8.67
CA VAL A 174 -22.24 61.96 9.63
C VAL A 174 -20.86 61.39 9.39
N ASP A 175 -19.85 62.26 9.37
CA ASP A 175 -18.44 61.88 9.34
C ASP A 175 -17.79 62.34 10.66
N VAL A 176 -17.24 61.40 11.43
CA VAL A 176 -16.49 61.69 12.65
C VAL A 176 -15.00 61.65 12.36
N GLY A 177 -14.39 62.83 12.31
CA GLY A 177 -12.94 62.99 12.22
C GLY A 177 -12.24 62.93 13.58
N PHE A 178 -12.82 62.31 14.61
CA PHE A 178 -12.27 62.31 15.97
C PHE A 178 -12.51 60.96 16.64
N SER A 179 -11.72 60.63 17.66
CA SER A 179 -11.90 59.40 18.42
C SER A 179 -13.17 59.46 19.27
N LEU A 180 -13.92 58.37 19.33
CA LEU A 180 -15.19 58.29 20.02
C LEU A 180 -15.16 57.13 21.02
N LEU A 181 -15.55 57.38 22.27
CA LEU A 181 -15.81 56.33 23.25
C LEU A 181 -17.30 56.25 23.53
N ILE A 182 -17.89 55.08 23.33
CA ILE A 182 -19.28 54.79 23.72
C ILE A 182 -19.24 54.09 25.09
N ASN A 183 -19.56 54.81 26.16
CA ASN A 183 -19.48 54.29 27.52
C ASN A 183 -20.49 53.14 27.78
N LYS A 184 -20.23 52.33 28.81
CA LYS A 184 -20.93 51.05 29.09
C LYS A 184 -22.46 51.12 29.13
N ASP A 185 -23.02 52.25 29.57
CA ASP A 185 -24.46 52.45 29.71
C ASP A 185 -25.05 53.36 28.62
N ALA A 186 -24.25 53.71 27.60
CA ALA A 186 -24.63 54.57 26.49
C ALA A 186 -24.91 53.77 25.21
N SER A 187 -25.64 54.39 24.28
CA SER A 187 -25.90 53.79 22.98
C SER A 187 -25.79 54.78 21.81
N VAL A 188 -25.31 54.30 20.68
CA VAL A 188 -25.34 55.01 19.40
C VAL A 188 -26.12 54.15 18.40
N ASP A 189 -27.18 54.68 17.82
CA ASP A 189 -28.03 53.99 16.83
C ASP A 189 -27.94 54.70 15.47
N VAL A 190 -27.33 54.02 14.49
CA VAL A 190 -27.27 54.47 13.09
C VAL A 190 -28.54 54.03 12.39
N SER A 191 -29.41 54.98 12.08
CA SER A 191 -30.72 54.70 11.47
C SER A 191 -30.60 54.20 10.02
N GLU A 192 -31.57 53.41 9.58
CA GLU A 192 -31.69 52.96 8.19
C GLU A 192 -31.62 54.13 7.19
N GLY A 193 -30.81 53.97 6.14
CA GLY A 193 -30.58 55.00 5.13
C GLY A 193 -29.65 56.15 5.55
N SER A 194 -29.07 56.09 6.75
CA SER A 194 -28.04 57.03 7.23
C SER A 194 -26.65 56.43 7.08
N GLU A 195 -25.64 57.29 6.92
CA GLU A 195 -24.23 56.89 6.89
C GLU A 195 -23.48 57.41 8.12
N PHE A 196 -22.69 56.55 8.77
CA PHE A 196 -21.78 56.92 9.85
C PHE A 196 -20.35 56.61 9.41
N SER A 197 -19.67 57.62 8.87
CA SER A 197 -18.29 57.53 8.42
C SER A 197 -17.35 57.88 9.58
N ILE A 198 -16.26 57.12 9.71
CA ILE A 198 -15.20 57.35 10.69
C ILE A 198 -13.94 57.66 9.88
N SER A 199 -13.45 58.89 10.01
CA SER A 199 -12.29 59.39 9.27
C SER A 199 -11.13 59.65 10.22
N PRO A 200 -9.87 59.44 9.78
CA PRO A 200 -8.72 59.85 10.57
C PRO A 200 -8.75 61.36 10.82
N PHE A 201 -8.30 61.77 12.00
CA PHE A 201 -8.18 63.19 12.32
C PHE A 201 -7.17 63.84 11.40
N ALA A 202 -7.47 65.08 10.95
CA ALA A 202 -6.66 65.78 9.97
C ALA A 202 -5.25 66.15 10.48
N ASP A 203 -5.02 66.09 11.79
CA ASP A 203 -3.71 66.34 12.40
C ASP A 203 -3.11 65.00 12.88
N THR A 204 -2.12 64.50 12.14
CA THR A 204 -1.47 63.19 12.37
C THR A 204 -0.71 63.11 13.68
N PHE A 205 -0.49 64.25 14.36
CA PHE A 205 0.19 64.28 15.65
C PHE A 205 -0.69 63.72 16.79
N ILE A 206 -2.02 63.77 16.62
CA ILE A 206 -2.99 63.22 17.57
C ILE A 206 -3.52 61.91 16.98
N SER A 207 -3.57 60.87 17.82
CA SER A 207 -3.80 59.46 17.46
C SER A 207 -4.86 59.19 16.39
N TYR A 208 -4.74 58.02 15.74
CA TYR A 208 -5.76 57.44 14.86
C TYR A 208 -7.16 57.58 15.44
N SER A 209 -8.10 58.07 14.63
CA SER A 209 -9.51 58.18 15.04
C SER A 209 -10.12 56.80 15.13
N ASN A 210 -10.51 56.40 16.34
CA ASN A 210 -11.15 55.12 16.59
C ASN A 210 -12.46 55.28 17.35
N VAL A 211 -13.40 54.39 17.08
CA VAL A 211 -14.62 54.24 17.88
C VAL A 211 -14.43 53.06 18.83
N ASN A 212 -14.25 53.38 20.10
CA ASN A 212 -14.12 52.42 21.18
C ASN A 212 -15.50 52.16 21.81
N ILE A 213 -15.93 50.91 21.83
CA ILE A 213 -17.28 50.55 22.26
C ILE A 213 -17.17 49.78 23.59
N LEU A 214 -17.61 50.41 24.68
CA LEU A 214 -17.87 49.76 25.96
C LEU A 214 -19.37 49.50 26.17
N GLY A 215 -20.24 50.32 25.56
CA GLY A 215 -21.69 50.21 25.59
C GLY A 215 -22.27 49.52 24.36
N THR A 216 -23.22 50.19 23.68
CA THR A 216 -23.92 49.62 22.52
C THR A 216 -23.79 50.50 21.27
N LEU A 217 -23.34 49.92 20.15
CA LEU A 217 -23.47 50.51 18.82
C LEU A 217 -24.45 49.65 18.00
N ILE A 218 -25.54 50.24 17.54
CA ILE A 218 -26.55 49.59 16.69
C ILE A 218 -26.42 50.18 15.29
N ASN A 219 -26.09 49.35 14.31
CA ASN A 219 -26.04 49.76 12.92
C ASN A 219 -27.26 49.25 12.15
N ASN A 220 -28.21 50.11 11.83
CA ASN A 220 -29.29 49.82 10.89
C ASN A 220 -29.07 50.49 9.52
N GLY A 221 -28.03 51.32 9.36
CA GLY A 221 -27.67 52.06 8.15
C GLY A 221 -26.37 51.57 7.50
N THR A 222 -25.50 52.50 7.12
CA THR A 222 -24.15 52.19 6.63
C THR A 222 -23.11 52.77 7.60
N ILE A 223 -22.15 51.96 8.04
CA ILE A 223 -20.95 52.45 8.72
C ILE A 223 -19.78 52.36 7.73
N THR A 224 -19.03 53.44 7.56
CA THR A 224 -17.86 53.49 6.69
C THR A 224 -16.62 53.76 7.53
N ILE A 225 -15.73 52.79 7.69
CA ILE A 225 -14.46 52.96 8.40
C ILE A 225 -13.41 53.34 7.36
N ASN A 226 -13.03 54.62 7.27
CA ASN A 226 -12.07 55.09 6.27
C ASN A 226 -10.62 54.64 6.60
N PRO A 227 -9.69 54.68 5.62
CA PRO A 227 -8.28 54.34 5.87
C PRO A 227 -7.70 55.14 7.04
N GLY A 228 -6.95 54.47 7.92
CA GLY A 228 -6.38 55.10 9.13
C GLY A 228 -7.36 55.30 10.29
N ALA A 229 -8.59 54.83 10.19
CA ALA A 229 -9.57 54.81 11.27
C ALA A 229 -9.93 53.38 11.70
N GLY A 230 -10.62 53.22 12.82
CA GLY A 230 -11.09 51.91 13.22
C GLY A 230 -12.19 51.85 14.27
N ILE A 231 -12.67 50.63 14.53
CA ILE A 231 -13.63 50.33 15.58
C ILE A 231 -13.08 49.22 16.46
N GLU A 232 -13.08 49.42 17.77
CA GLU A 232 -12.72 48.42 18.78
C GLU A 232 -13.93 48.10 19.67
N VAL A 233 -14.35 46.84 19.68
CA VAL A 233 -15.42 46.34 20.56
C VAL A 233 -14.80 45.67 21.78
N PHE A 234 -14.91 46.30 22.94
CA PHE A 234 -14.36 45.77 24.19
C PHE A 234 -15.24 44.65 24.77
N GLU A 235 -14.65 43.84 25.66
CA GLU A 235 -15.34 42.73 26.31
C GLU A 235 -16.60 43.20 27.07
N GLY A 236 -17.75 42.61 26.71
CA GLY A 236 -19.06 42.93 27.29
C GLY A 236 -19.81 44.07 26.60
N ALA A 237 -19.21 44.75 25.62
CA ALA A 237 -19.89 45.69 24.74
C ALA A 237 -20.70 44.98 23.65
N THR A 238 -21.59 45.70 22.98
CA THR A 238 -22.43 45.16 21.89
C THR A 238 -22.31 46.02 20.64
N LEU A 239 -21.88 45.41 19.53
CA LEU A 239 -22.05 45.94 18.18
C LEU A 239 -23.09 45.08 17.46
N SER A 240 -24.29 45.61 17.25
CA SER A 240 -25.37 44.93 16.53
C SER A 240 -25.48 45.49 15.13
N ASN A 241 -25.10 44.71 14.11
CA ASN A 241 -25.13 45.11 12.72
C ASN A 241 -26.35 44.50 11.99
N ASN A 242 -27.34 45.34 11.70
CA ASN A 242 -28.47 45.03 10.82
C ASN A 242 -28.32 45.68 9.44
N GLY A 243 -27.32 46.54 9.26
CA GLY A 243 -27.03 47.30 8.04
C GLY A 243 -25.78 46.81 7.29
N LEU A 244 -25.06 47.75 6.68
CA LEU A 244 -23.78 47.53 5.99
C LEU A 244 -22.64 48.15 6.80
N ILE A 245 -21.51 47.46 6.92
CA ILE A 245 -20.25 48.02 7.40
C ILE A 245 -19.21 47.88 6.27
N ASP A 246 -18.72 49.01 5.76
CA ASP A 246 -17.63 49.09 4.79
C ASP A 246 -16.32 49.41 5.53
N VAL A 247 -15.38 48.47 5.52
CA VAL A 247 -14.12 48.54 6.29
C VAL A 247 -12.95 48.80 5.36
N TYR A 248 -12.49 50.05 5.28
CA TYR A 248 -11.23 50.45 4.62
C TYR A 248 -10.09 50.66 5.64
N GLY A 249 -10.42 50.81 6.92
CA GLY A 249 -9.49 50.82 8.05
C GLY A 249 -9.47 49.47 8.77
N TRP A 250 -9.61 49.47 10.10
CA TRP A 250 -9.64 48.22 10.89
C TRP A 250 -10.92 48.08 11.73
N LEU A 251 -11.39 46.84 11.90
CA LEU A 251 -12.54 46.48 12.73
C LEU A 251 -12.12 45.34 13.65
N ASN A 252 -12.01 45.61 14.96
CA ASN A 252 -11.73 44.59 15.97
C ASN A 252 -13.04 44.22 16.69
N ALA A 253 -13.72 43.18 16.20
CA ALA A 253 -14.98 42.70 16.72
C ALA A 253 -15.13 41.18 16.56
N ASN A 254 -16.04 40.57 17.33
CA ASN A 254 -16.40 39.17 17.14
C ASN A 254 -17.34 39.01 15.93
N TYR A 255 -16.77 38.60 14.79
CA TYR A 255 -17.48 38.51 13.50
C TYR A 255 -18.72 37.60 13.53
N ASP A 256 -18.69 36.50 14.29
CA ASP A 256 -19.82 35.57 14.43
C ASP A 256 -21.05 36.23 15.06
N SER A 257 -20.85 37.35 15.76
CA SER A 257 -21.90 38.04 16.53
C SER A 257 -22.42 39.32 15.88
N LEU A 258 -21.78 39.83 14.82
CA LEU A 258 -22.11 41.13 14.23
C LEU A 258 -23.49 41.12 13.56
N GLY A 259 -23.84 40.07 12.81
CA GLY A 259 -24.99 40.08 11.92
C GLY A 259 -24.80 41.05 10.72
N GLY A 260 -25.79 41.11 9.82
CA GLY A 260 -25.77 42.04 8.67
C GLY A 260 -24.64 41.77 7.67
N ALA A 261 -24.39 42.72 6.77
CA ALA A 261 -23.29 42.62 5.80
C ALA A 261 -22.08 43.42 6.30
N VAL A 262 -20.89 42.81 6.26
CA VAL A 262 -19.61 43.47 6.53
C VAL A 262 -18.71 43.21 5.32
N LYS A 263 -18.09 44.27 4.80
CA LYS A 263 -17.20 44.24 3.65
C LYS A 263 -15.81 44.72 4.05
N PHE A 264 -14.86 43.80 4.02
CA PHE A 264 -13.45 44.12 4.23
C PHE A 264 -12.79 44.44 2.92
N TYR A 265 -12.37 45.69 2.75
CA TYR A 265 -11.65 46.11 1.57
C TYR A 265 -10.16 45.78 1.72
N ALA A 266 -9.56 45.25 0.65
CA ALA A 266 -8.21 44.71 0.66
C ALA A 266 -7.18 45.81 0.93
N ASN A 267 -6.27 45.54 1.86
CA ASN A 267 -5.00 46.25 1.93
C ASN A 267 -3.94 45.53 1.08
N LEU A 268 -2.78 46.14 0.94
CA LEU A 268 -1.69 45.58 0.14
C LEU A 268 -1.21 44.22 0.66
N ALA A 269 -1.15 44.02 1.99
CA ALA A 269 -0.76 42.75 2.58
C ALA A 269 -1.75 41.61 2.26
N ASP A 270 -3.05 41.89 2.21
CA ASP A 270 -4.08 40.92 1.82
C ASP A 270 -3.96 40.52 0.35
N VAL A 271 -3.71 41.49 -0.53
CA VAL A 271 -3.47 41.24 -1.96
C VAL A 271 -2.21 40.39 -2.14
N ALA A 272 -1.12 40.74 -1.44
CA ALA A 272 0.12 39.98 -1.47
C ALA A 272 -0.07 38.54 -0.98
N ARG A 273 -0.85 38.34 0.10
CA ARG A 273 -1.14 37.00 0.66
C ARG A 273 -1.97 36.15 -0.30
N CYS A 274 -3.05 36.71 -0.85
CA CYS A 274 -3.89 35.99 -1.82
C CYS A 274 -3.10 35.65 -3.09
N LEU A 275 -2.27 36.58 -3.59
CA LEU A 275 -1.41 36.35 -4.74
C LEU A 275 -0.35 35.27 -4.45
N TRP A 276 0.33 35.35 -3.30
CA TRP A 276 1.31 34.36 -2.84
C TRP A 276 0.71 32.95 -2.75
N ASN A 277 -0.48 32.82 -2.15
CA ASN A 277 -1.18 31.55 -2.02
C ASN A 277 -1.63 31.02 -3.39
N ALA A 278 -2.20 31.87 -4.26
CA ALA A 278 -2.69 31.47 -5.57
C ALA A 278 -1.56 31.07 -6.54
N LEU A 279 -0.37 31.64 -6.37
CA LEU A 279 0.83 31.27 -7.11
C LEU A 279 1.62 30.13 -6.44
N GLY A 280 1.03 29.49 -5.42
CA GLY A 280 1.51 28.27 -4.80
C GLY A 280 2.73 28.43 -3.89
N GLY A 281 2.96 29.60 -3.28
CA GLY A 281 4.18 29.93 -2.53
C GLY A 281 4.77 28.78 -1.71
N LEU A 282 5.97 28.30 -2.10
CA LEU A 282 6.68 27.29 -1.32
C LEU A 282 7.89 27.88 -0.59
N LEU A 283 7.67 27.94 0.73
CA LEU A 283 8.58 27.92 1.86
C LEU A 283 9.55 29.10 2.09
N PRO A 284 9.78 29.46 3.38
CA PRO A 284 10.72 30.47 3.85
C PRO A 284 12.16 30.34 3.31
N LYS A 285 12.55 29.23 2.69
CA LYS A 285 13.95 28.98 2.30
C LYS A 285 14.50 29.98 1.26
N ASN A 286 13.63 30.67 0.53
CA ASN A 286 14.03 31.76 -0.38
C ASN A 286 13.96 33.16 0.27
N VAL A 287 13.42 33.28 1.48
CA VAL A 287 13.40 34.51 2.28
C VAL A 287 14.25 34.25 3.52
N ASP A 288 15.51 34.69 3.48
CA ASP A 288 16.40 34.61 4.63
C ASP A 288 15.91 35.64 5.65
N GLU A 289 15.19 35.19 6.68
CA GLU A 289 14.63 36.07 7.72
C GLU A 289 15.70 36.98 8.35
N ASP A 290 16.94 36.51 8.48
CA ASP A 290 18.01 37.28 9.11
C ASP A 290 18.56 38.37 8.17
N ALA A 291 18.52 38.16 6.85
CA ALA A 291 19.09 39.07 5.87
C ALA A 291 18.05 39.93 5.14
N ASP A 292 16.96 39.31 4.67
CA ASP A 292 15.94 39.96 3.87
C ASP A 292 15.04 40.85 4.74
N TYR A 293 14.65 40.43 5.96
CA TYR A 293 13.85 41.30 6.83
C TYR A 293 14.64 42.52 7.31
N VAL A 294 15.97 42.40 7.43
CA VAL A 294 16.84 43.55 7.74
C VAL A 294 16.95 44.47 6.52
N THR A 295 17.01 43.92 5.31
CA THR A 295 17.11 44.69 4.07
C THR A 295 15.83 45.49 3.81
N PHE A 296 14.66 44.89 4.04
CA PHE A 296 13.35 45.51 3.81
C PHE A 296 12.68 45.99 5.11
N ALA A 297 13.45 46.22 6.18
CA ALA A 297 12.94 46.55 7.51
C ALA A 297 12.04 47.79 7.50
N ASP A 298 12.41 48.81 6.70
CA ASP A 298 11.66 50.06 6.59
C ASP A 298 10.30 49.85 5.91
N ALA A 299 10.22 48.99 4.89
CA ALA A 299 8.97 48.65 4.19
C ALA A 299 8.04 47.73 5.02
N LEU A 300 8.61 47.02 6.01
CA LEU A 300 7.88 46.11 6.90
C LEU A 300 7.63 46.71 8.30
N ALA A 301 8.11 47.93 8.56
CA ALA A 301 8.22 48.50 9.91
C ALA A 301 6.89 48.54 10.67
N ASP A 302 5.77 48.70 9.95
CA ASP A 302 4.44 48.81 10.51
C ASP A 302 3.64 47.50 10.47
N MET A 303 4.16 46.42 9.88
CA MET A 303 3.49 45.10 9.92
C MET A 303 3.50 44.55 11.34
N ALA A 304 2.38 43.99 11.80
CA ALA A 304 2.34 43.32 13.09
C ALA A 304 3.30 42.10 13.11
N ASN A 305 3.97 41.86 14.25
CA ASN A 305 4.94 40.76 14.40
C ASN A 305 4.31 39.37 14.26
N ASP A 306 3.00 39.26 14.44
CA ASP A 306 2.20 38.03 14.32
C ASP A 306 1.65 37.78 12.92
N ASP A 307 1.68 38.75 12.00
CA ASP A 307 1.34 38.54 10.57
C ASP A 307 2.53 38.01 9.78
N VAL A 308 2.99 36.82 10.17
CA VAL A 308 4.14 36.13 9.59
C VAL A 308 3.95 35.88 8.08
N LEU A 309 2.74 35.47 7.67
CA LEU A 309 2.44 35.17 6.27
C LEU A 309 2.43 36.43 5.41
N GLY A 310 1.85 37.54 5.88
CA GLY A 310 1.89 38.81 5.18
C GLY A 310 3.32 39.33 5.02
N ARG A 311 4.16 39.21 6.05
CA ARG A 311 5.58 39.58 5.98
C ARG A 311 6.34 38.78 4.94
N TYR A 312 6.17 37.45 4.89
CA TYR A 312 6.80 36.63 3.85
C TYR A 312 6.32 37.02 2.45
N ALA A 313 5.01 37.18 2.26
CA ALA A 313 4.44 37.52 0.96
C ALA A 313 4.95 38.87 0.44
N LEU A 314 4.96 39.90 1.30
CA LEU A 314 5.44 41.23 0.93
C LEU A 314 6.96 41.25 0.69
N THR A 315 7.74 40.58 1.54
CA THR A 315 9.19 40.44 1.38
C THR A 315 9.52 39.75 0.07
N TRP A 316 8.77 38.72 -0.30
CA TRP A 316 8.97 38.04 -1.56
C TRP A 316 8.69 38.95 -2.77
N LEU A 317 7.63 39.75 -2.73
CA LEU A 317 7.34 40.71 -3.80
C LEU A 317 8.44 41.75 -3.95
N LEU A 318 8.93 42.31 -2.84
CA LEU A 318 10.06 43.27 -2.83
C LEU A 318 11.35 42.64 -3.34
N LYS A 319 11.70 41.44 -2.86
CA LYS A 319 12.93 40.72 -3.25
C LYS A 319 13.00 40.37 -4.74
N ASN A 320 11.85 40.20 -5.38
CA ASN A 320 11.77 39.89 -6.81
C ASN A 320 11.51 41.13 -7.69
N ASP A 321 11.74 42.34 -7.14
CA ASP A 321 11.54 43.62 -7.82
C ASP A 321 10.11 43.84 -8.36
N ILE A 322 9.11 43.23 -7.71
CA ILE A 322 7.69 43.38 -8.08
C ILE A 322 7.10 44.63 -7.40
N LEU A 323 7.61 45.00 -6.21
CA LEU A 323 7.26 46.21 -5.46
C LEU A 323 8.51 47.08 -5.25
N ASP A 324 8.34 48.41 -5.23
CA ASP A 324 9.37 49.39 -4.87
C ASP A 324 9.25 49.76 -3.37
N GLU A 325 10.39 49.92 -2.69
CA GLU A 325 10.49 50.24 -1.26
C GLU A 325 9.94 51.64 -0.91
N THR A 326 9.73 52.53 -1.89
CA THR A 326 9.64 53.98 -1.63
C THR A 326 8.24 54.58 -1.42
N ASP A 327 7.13 53.84 -1.58
CA ASP A 327 5.79 54.48 -1.62
C ASP A 327 4.61 53.67 -1.02
N LEU A 328 4.82 52.66 -0.16
CA LEU A 328 3.73 51.78 0.30
C LEU A 328 3.78 51.43 1.79
N HIS A 329 2.70 51.70 2.52
CA HIS A 329 2.49 51.16 3.86
C HIS A 329 1.67 49.84 3.78
N PRO A 330 2.08 48.74 4.45
CA PRO A 330 1.49 47.40 4.26
C PRO A 330 -0.03 47.30 4.49
N TYR A 331 -0.56 48.16 5.36
CA TYR A 331 -1.98 48.24 5.68
C TYR A 331 -2.72 49.38 4.96
N ASP A 332 -2.07 50.06 4.02
CA ASP A 332 -2.78 51.00 3.17
C ASP A 332 -3.81 50.24 2.34
N TYR A 333 -5.01 50.83 2.29
CA TYR A 333 -6.07 50.36 1.43
C TYR A 333 -5.56 50.32 -0.02
N ALA A 334 -5.60 49.14 -0.62
CA ALA A 334 -5.16 48.94 -1.98
C ALA A 334 -6.30 49.35 -2.92
N GLU A 335 -6.26 50.61 -3.36
CA GLU A 335 -7.20 51.08 -4.38
C GLU A 335 -7.15 50.15 -5.61
N GLY A 336 -8.29 49.97 -6.28
CA GLY A 336 -8.36 49.10 -7.45
C GLY A 336 -7.35 49.43 -8.56
N ALA A 337 -6.89 50.69 -8.65
CA ALA A 337 -5.81 51.10 -9.54
C ALA A 337 -4.45 50.54 -9.10
N ILE A 338 -4.12 50.60 -7.80
CA ILE A 338 -2.88 50.07 -7.23
C ILE A 338 -2.83 48.55 -7.39
N ILE A 339 -3.95 47.85 -7.14
CA ILE A 339 -4.04 46.41 -7.36
C ILE A 339 -3.88 46.09 -8.86
N GLY A 340 -4.50 46.89 -9.73
CA GLY A 340 -4.34 46.77 -11.19
C GLY A 340 -2.88 46.90 -11.61
N ASP A 341 -2.21 47.98 -11.20
CA ASP A 341 -0.80 48.26 -11.50
C ASP A 341 0.12 47.15 -10.97
N LEU A 342 -0.15 46.62 -9.77
CA LEU A 342 0.61 45.50 -9.19
C LEU A 342 0.47 44.22 -10.03
N LEU A 343 -0.75 43.87 -10.42
CA LEU A 343 -1.01 42.69 -11.25
C LEU A 343 -0.45 42.86 -12.68
N GLU A 344 -0.48 44.08 -13.23
CA GLU A 344 0.16 44.40 -14.51
C GLU A 344 1.69 44.28 -14.42
N ALA A 345 2.33 44.82 -13.37
CA ALA A 345 3.76 44.67 -13.15
C ALA A 345 4.17 43.19 -12.98
N PHE A 346 3.34 42.40 -12.29
CA PHE A 346 3.57 40.96 -12.18
C PHE A 346 3.46 40.26 -13.53
N ALA A 347 2.44 40.58 -14.34
CA ALA A 347 2.29 40.02 -15.68
C ALA A 347 3.50 40.38 -16.55
N ASP A 348 3.96 41.63 -16.51
CA ASP A 348 5.15 42.08 -17.24
C ASP A 348 6.42 41.32 -16.81
N ALA A 349 6.62 41.08 -15.50
CA ALA A 349 7.73 40.27 -14.99
C ALA A 349 7.66 38.79 -15.43
N ALA A 350 6.45 38.31 -15.69
CA ALA A 350 6.16 37.00 -16.28
C ALA A 350 6.17 36.99 -17.82
N ASP A 351 6.52 38.11 -18.48
CA ASP A 351 6.50 38.32 -19.94
C ASP A 351 5.10 38.10 -20.55
N LYS A 352 4.06 38.52 -19.84
CA LYS A 352 2.64 38.46 -20.21
C LYS A 352 2.00 39.85 -20.10
N SER A 353 0.91 40.07 -20.84
CA SER A 353 0.11 41.28 -20.67
C SER A 353 -1.17 40.94 -19.92
N TYR A 354 -1.41 41.59 -18.79
CA TYR A 354 -2.70 41.61 -18.11
C TYR A 354 -3.25 43.04 -18.14
N THR A 355 -4.56 43.20 -18.08
CA THR A 355 -5.17 44.52 -17.85
C THR A 355 -6.36 44.31 -16.95
N ALA A 356 -6.25 44.79 -15.72
CA ALA A 356 -7.26 44.55 -14.71
C ALA A 356 -8.48 45.45 -14.97
N SER A 357 -9.68 44.86 -15.12
CA SER A 357 -10.93 45.62 -15.17
C SER A 357 -11.51 45.78 -13.77
N ILE A 358 -10.83 46.54 -12.91
CA ILE A 358 -11.27 46.77 -11.53
C ILE A 358 -12.10 48.07 -11.48
N THR A 359 -13.35 47.97 -11.02
CA THR A 359 -14.20 49.15 -10.78
C THR A 359 -14.62 49.17 -9.31
N GLY A 360 -14.05 50.11 -8.55
CA GLY A 360 -14.28 50.24 -7.09
C GLY A 360 -13.23 49.51 -6.25
N GLY A 361 -13.51 49.37 -4.95
CA GLY A 361 -12.65 48.65 -4.02
C GLY A 361 -12.79 47.14 -4.13
N VAL A 362 -11.68 46.43 -3.95
CA VAL A 362 -11.64 44.97 -3.97
C VAL A 362 -11.81 44.44 -2.56
N CYS A 363 -12.82 43.60 -2.35
CA CYS A 363 -13.18 43.03 -1.05
C CYS A 363 -12.53 41.65 -0.84
N VAL A 364 -11.90 41.44 0.33
CA VAL A 364 -11.21 40.20 0.78
C VAL A 364 -12.18 39.20 1.41
N SER A 365 -13.32 39.67 1.92
CA SER A 365 -14.39 38.81 2.41
C SER A 365 -15.74 39.49 2.27
N ASP A 366 -16.63 38.88 1.48
CA ASP A 366 -18.06 39.15 1.48
C ASP A 366 -18.70 38.05 2.34
N ALA A 367 -19.08 38.34 3.58
CA ALA A 367 -19.63 37.36 4.52
C ALA A 367 -20.93 36.65 4.05
N SER A 368 -21.45 37.02 2.88
CA SER A 368 -22.68 36.47 2.28
C SER A 368 -22.49 35.69 0.98
N ASP A 369 -21.28 35.60 0.40
CA ASP A 369 -21.10 35.06 -0.95
C ASP A 369 -20.37 33.69 -0.94
N GLU A 370 -21.11 32.61 -1.19
CA GLU A 370 -20.58 31.24 -1.32
C GLU A 370 -19.59 31.09 -2.51
N SER A 371 -19.50 32.12 -3.37
CA SER A 371 -18.67 32.10 -4.58
C SER A 371 -17.26 32.70 -4.41
N GLY A 372 -16.84 33.01 -3.18
CA GLY A 372 -15.53 33.59 -2.87
C GLY A 372 -15.49 35.12 -2.98
N SER A 373 -14.47 35.73 -2.37
CA SER A 373 -14.34 37.19 -2.32
C SER A 373 -14.07 37.80 -3.70
N THR A 374 -14.34 39.09 -3.88
CA THR A 374 -13.96 39.77 -5.14
C THR A 374 -12.45 39.79 -5.37
N LEU A 375 -11.64 39.76 -4.31
CA LEU A 375 -10.19 39.57 -4.41
C LEU A 375 -9.86 38.18 -4.95
N ASP A 376 -10.48 37.12 -4.43
CA ASP A 376 -10.24 35.75 -4.91
C ASP A 376 -10.62 35.60 -6.37
N LYS A 377 -11.76 36.16 -6.79
CA LYS A 377 -12.21 36.17 -8.19
C LYS A 377 -11.23 36.93 -9.08
N LEU A 378 -10.70 38.06 -8.61
CA LEU A 378 -9.71 38.86 -9.34
C LEU A 378 -8.38 38.10 -9.47
N ILE A 379 -7.85 37.55 -8.38
CA ILE A 379 -6.61 36.77 -8.37
C ILE A 379 -6.77 35.49 -9.20
N LYS A 380 -7.91 34.81 -9.14
CA LYS A 380 -8.20 33.66 -10.01
C LYS A 380 -8.22 34.07 -11.48
N SER A 381 -8.93 35.15 -11.83
CA SER A 381 -8.95 35.67 -13.20
C SER A 381 -7.55 36.09 -13.67
N PHE A 382 -6.71 36.58 -12.77
CA PHE A 382 -5.33 36.92 -13.07
C PHE A 382 -4.50 35.66 -13.36
N VAL A 383 -4.53 34.66 -12.49
CA VAL A 383 -3.85 33.37 -12.67
C VAL A 383 -4.32 32.68 -13.97
N ASP A 384 -5.62 32.65 -14.22
CA ASP A 384 -6.21 32.10 -15.45
C ASP A 384 -5.73 32.88 -16.70
N ALA A 385 -5.58 34.22 -16.60
CA ALA A 385 -5.14 35.06 -17.70
C ALA A 385 -3.63 34.98 -17.98
N LEU A 386 -2.82 34.61 -16.99
CA LEU A 386 -1.38 34.42 -17.21
C LEU A 386 -1.14 33.26 -18.20
N ASP A 387 -1.97 32.20 -18.19
CA ASP A 387 -1.88 31.07 -19.14
C ASP A 387 -0.43 30.55 -19.27
N VAL A 388 0.20 30.30 -18.13
CA VAL A 388 1.65 30.01 -17.95
C VAL A 388 1.88 28.62 -17.37
N SER A 389 0.99 27.66 -17.65
CA SER A 389 1.23 26.27 -17.23
C SER A 389 2.52 25.70 -17.83
N SER A 390 3.01 26.28 -18.94
CA SER A 390 4.31 25.95 -19.54
C SER A 390 5.24 27.15 -19.75
N ALA A 391 6.55 26.91 -19.72
CA ALA A 391 7.58 27.91 -20.00
C ALA A 391 8.75 27.38 -20.83
N ASN A 392 9.36 28.25 -21.63
CA ASN A 392 10.51 27.92 -22.48
C ASN A 392 11.83 28.40 -21.86
N ALA A 393 12.66 27.47 -21.39
CA ALA A 393 14.01 27.74 -20.91
C ALA A 393 15.03 27.67 -22.06
N GLY A 394 15.61 28.81 -22.46
CA GLY A 394 16.72 28.87 -23.42
C GLY A 394 18.10 28.89 -22.74
N THR A 395 18.17 29.22 -21.45
CA THR A 395 19.40 29.30 -20.67
C THR A 395 19.26 28.62 -19.32
N GLU A 396 20.38 28.32 -18.64
CA GLU A 396 20.34 27.79 -17.26
C GLU A 396 19.61 28.75 -16.30
N SER A 397 19.78 30.06 -16.48
CA SER A 397 19.10 31.07 -15.67
C SER A 397 17.58 30.98 -15.82
N ASP A 398 17.09 30.76 -17.05
CA ASP A 398 15.66 30.59 -17.31
C ASP A 398 15.14 29.30 -16.66
N LEU A 399 15.87 28.19 -16.79
CA LEU A 399 15.50 26.91 -16.20
C LEU A 399 15.38 27.01 -14.66
N ARG A 400 16.37 27.65 -14.01
CA ARG A 400 16.34 27.88 -12.55
C ARG A 400 15.22 28.84 -12.15
N LYS A 401 14.97 29.89 -12.94
CA LYS A 401 13.84 30.81 -12.75
C LYS A 401 12.53 30.04 -12.75
N TYR A 402 12.26 29.24 -13.78
CA TYR A 402 10.97 28.55 -13.94
C TYR A 402 10.77 27.37 -12.98
N LEU A 403 11.83 26.65 -12.61
CA LEU A 403 11.74 25.58 -11.61
C LEU A 403 11.23 26.09 -10.25
N ALA A 404 11.53 27.35 -9.90
CA ALA A 404 11.06 27.96 -8.65
C ALA A 404 9.60 28.47 -8.69
N LEU A 405 8.97 28.60 -9.86
CA LEU A 405 7.68 29.30 -10.04
C LEU A 405 6.48 28.33 -10.11
N ASN A 406 5.77 28.07 -9.02
CA ASN A 406 4.82 26.95 -8.92
C ASN A 406 3.62 26.98 -9.88
N TYR A 407 3.30 28.12 -10.49
CA TYR A 407 2.28 28.19 -11.54
C TYR A 407 2.75 27.64 -12.90
N ILE A 408 4.06 27.44 -13.09
CA ILE A 408 4.62 26.73 -14.24
C ILE A 408 4.70 25.24 -13.87
N ASN A 409 3.86 24.45 -14.53
CA ASN A 409 3.80 23.00 -14.34
C ASN A 409 4.82 22.29 -15.24
N GLU A 410 5.06 22.83 -16.44
CA GLU A 410 5.90 22.25 -17.48
C GLU A 410 6.99 23.21 -17.97
N ILE A 411 8.23 22.75 -18.12
CA ILE A 411 9.34 23.57 -18.61
C ILE A 411 9.98 22.90 -19.82
N HIS A 412 9.92 23.55 -20.97
CA HIS A 412 10.60 23.13 -22.19
C HIS A 412 12.01 23.70 -22.26
N ILE A 413 13.03 22.86 -22.37
CA ILE A 413 14.40 23.27 -22.67
C ILE A 413 14.52 23.43 -24.18
N THR A 414 14.44 24.68 -24.63
CA THR A 414 14.35 25.04 -26.06
C THR A 414 15.70 25.39 -26.70
N ASP A 415 16.78 25.42 -25.93
CA ASP A 415 18.16 25.57 -26.41
C ASP A 415 19.13 24.65 -25.64
N ASN A 416 20.39 24.59 -26.06
CA ASN A 416 21.40 23.79 -25.38
C ASN A 416 21.83 24.45 -24.06
N ILE A 417 21.58 23.79 -22.94
CA ILE A 417 21.89 24.26 -21.59
C ILE A 417 23.01 23.41 -21.00
N SER A 418 24.03 24.06 -20.43
CA SER A 418 25.04 23.41 -19.59
C SER A 418 24.91 23.94 -18.17
N LEU A 419 24.68 23.05 -17.20
CA LEU A 419 24.48 23.39 -15.80
C LEU A 419 25.81 23.78 -15.16
N SER A 420 25.91 25.01 -14.68
CA SER A 420 27.06 25.52 -13.93
C SER A 420 27.00 25.18 -12.44
N ASP A 421 25.86 24.69 -11.94
CA ASP A 421 25.71 24.16 -10.59
C ASP A 421 24.74 22.97 -10.51
N ASN A 422 24.62 22.35 -9.33
CA ASN A 422 23.66 21.27 -9.10
C ASN A 422 22.22 21.75 -9.40
N LEU A 423 21.38 20.84 -9.89
CA LEU A 423 19.98 21.12 -10.21
C LEU A 423 19.08 20.03 -9.64
N THR A 424 17.94 20.42 -9.08
CA THR A 424 16.88 19.48 -8.69
C THR A 424 15.66 19.78 -9.54
N VAL A 425 15.15 18.77 -10.24
CA VAL A 425 13.93 18.78 -11.04
C VAL A 425 12.81 18.27 -10.15
N THR A 426 11.97 19.19 -9.70
CA THR A 426 10.81 18.90 -8.84
C THR A 426 9.49 19.07 -9.60
N LYS A 427 9.55 19.15 -10.93
CA LYS A 427 8.44 19.48 -11.84
C LYS A 427 8.58 18.74 -13.15
N HIS A 428 7.57 18.84 -14.03
CA HIS A 428 7.67 18.38 -15.39
C HIS A 428 8.66 19.24 -16.19
N VAL A 429 9.80 18.66 -16.59
CA VAL A 429 10.82 19.30 -17.43
C VAL A 429 11.01 18.46 -18.68
N LEU A 430 10.78 19.06 -19.85
CA LEU A 430 10.94 18.43 -21.15
C LEU A 430 12.19 18.99 -21.85
N ILE A 431 13.12 18.12 -22.25
CA ILE A 431 14.21 18.49 -23.15
C ILE A 431 13.71 18.35 -24.58
N ASP A 432 13.45 19.46 -25.27
CA ASP A 432 12.87 19.42 -26.62
C ASP A 432 13.73 18.63 -27.63
N PRO A 433 13.12 18.06 -28.69
CA PRO A 433 13.84 17.36 -29.76
C PRO A 433 15.02 18.17 -30.33
N GLY A 434 16.20 17.55 -30.35
CA GLY A 434 17.44 18.15 -30.84
C GLY A 434 18.11 19.15 -29.90
N LYS A 435 17.60 19.33 -28.68
CA LYS A 435 18.22 20.15 -27.63
C LYS A 435 18.97 19.30 -26.63
N THR A 436 19.95 19.91 -25.95
CA THR A 436 20.84 19.20 -25.03
C THR A 436 20.83 19.85 -23.66
N LEU A 437 20.59 19.06 -22.61
CA LEU A 437 20.90 19.41 -21.23
C LEU A 437 22.17 18.68 -20.80
N THR A 438 23.18 19.41 -20.36
CA THR A 438 24.45 18.84 -19.87
C THR A 438 24.65 19.18 -18.39
N ALA A 439 24.77 18.19 -17.52
CA ALA A 439 25.20 18.40 -16.14
C ALA A 439 26.73 18.59 -16.13
N ALA A 440 27.26 19.83 -16.20
CA ALA A 440 28.70 20.04 -16.39
C ALA A 440 29.57 19.28 -15.36
N ASP A 441 30.85 19.06 -15.66
CA ASP A 441 31.75 18.23 -14.84
C ASP A 441 31.64 18.53 -13.34
N GLY A 442 31.34 17.50 -12.55
CA GLY A 442 31.21 17.60 -11.09
C GLY A 442 29.86 18.11 -10.58
N LYS A 443 28.89 18.33 -11.47
CA LYS A 443 27.54 18.82 -11.14
C LYS A 443 26.51 17.70 -11.21
N ASN A 444 25.59 17.73 -10.25
CA ASN A 444 24.59 16.69 -10.09
C ASN A 444 23.21 17.18 -10.55
N LEU A 445 22.45 16.26 -11.13
CA LEU A 445 21.04 16.44 -11.45
C LEU A 445 20.23 15.47 -10.59
N THR A 446 19.29 15.98 -9.81
CA THR A 446 18.36 15.14 -9.04
C THR A 446 16.96 15.33 -9.61
N VAL A 447 16.22 14.25 -9.82
CA VAL A 447 14.79 14.28 -10.16
C VAL A 447 14.05 13.75 -8.94
N GLU A 448 13.12 14.50 -8.38
CA GLU A 448 12.51 14.20 -7.07
C GLU A 448 11.02 14.53 -7.05
N TRP A 449 10.20 13.60 -6.55
CA TRP A 449 8.79 13.85 -6.27
C TRP A 449 8.65 14.96 -5.23
N ARG A 450 7.75 15.90 -5.47
CA ARG A 450 7.36 16.88 -4.46
C ARG A 450 6.17 16.30 -3.71
N GLU A 451 6.24 16.24 -2.38
CA GLU A 451 5.08 15.96 -1.52
C GLU A 451 4.06 17.09 -1.67
N ASN A 452 3.27 17.06 -2.74
CA ASN A 452 2.13 17.92 -2.89
C ASN A 452 0.87 17.14 -2.49
N THR A 453 -0.15 17.86 -2.02
CA THR A 453 -1.48 17.31 -1.75
C THR A 453 -2.02 16.56 -3.00
N PRO A 454 -2.90 15.55 -2.85
CA PRO A 454 -3.35 14.67 -3.94
C PRO A 454 -3.81 15.39 -5.23
N GLU A 455 -4.36 16.60 -5.11
CA GLU A 455 -4.84 17.42 -6.23
C GLU A 455 -3.72 18.01 -7.13
N GLN A 456 -2.45 17.85 -6.77
CA GLN A 456 -1.29 18.41 -7.49
C GLN A 456 -0.26 17.34 -7.95
N ALA A 457 -0.62 16.06 -7.86
CA ALA A 457 0.30 14.94 -8.04
C ALA A 457 0.80 14.75 -9.49
N GLY A 458 0.01 15.14 -10.50
CA GLY A 458 0.30 14.84 -11.91
C GLY A 458 1.48 15.57 -12.57
N CYS A 459 2.23 16.43 -11.87
CA CYS A 459 3.33 17.20 -12.46
C CYS A 459 4.60 17.29 -11.60
N ALA A 460 4.72 16.53 -10.52
CA ALA A 460 5.85 16.66 -9.59
C ALA A 460 7.00 15.71 -9.97
N GLY A 461 8.18 16.25 -10.30
CA GLY A 461 9.41 15.45 -10.44
C GLY A 461 9.48 14.54 -11.67
N VAL A 462 9.05 15.02 -12.85
CA VAL A 462 9.12 14.28 -14.13
C VAL A 462 10.14 14.93 -15.07
N LEU A 463 11.11 14.17 -15.57
CA LEU A 463 12.07 14.63 -16.58
C LEU A 463 11.87 13.86 -17.90
N VAL A 464 11.32 14.52 -18.91
CA VAL A 464 11.15 13.97 -20.26
C VAL A 464 12.34 14.34 -21.13
N VAL A 465 12.96 13.35 -21.76
CA VAL A 465 14.19 13.49 -22.54
C VAL A 465 13.89 13.19 -24.01
N ASP A 466 13.24 14.11 -24.73
CA ASP A 466 13.04 13.99 -26.20
C ASP A 466 14.29 14.40 -26.99
N GLY A 467 15.11 15.28 -26.41
CA GLY A 467 16.38 15.74 -26.95
C GLY A 467 17.54 14.86 -26.47
N THR A 468 18.49 15.45 -25.77
CA THR A 468 19.68 14.75 -25.25
C THR A 468 20.02 15.19 -23.83
N LEU A 469 20.16 14.24 -22.91
CA LEU A 469 20.76 14.43 -21.59
C LEU A 469 22.19 13.90 -21.59
N VAL A 470 23.17 14.75 -21.27
CA VAL A 470 24.59 14.38 -21.17
C VAL A 470 25.04 14.42 -19.72
N ILE A 471 25.60 13.30 -19.27
CA ILE A 471 26.16 13.13 -17.92
C ILE A 471 27.68 12.89 -18.07
N PRO A 472 28.52 13.90 -17.82
CA PRO A 472 29.98 13.76 -17.83
C PRO A 472 30.51 12.82 -16.73
N SER A 473 31.78 12.43 -16.82
CA SER A 473 32.38 11.39 -15.97
C SER A 473 32.35 11.69 -14.48
N ASP A 474 32.38 12.97 -14.12
CA ASP A 474 32.48 13.42 -12.73
C ASP A 474 31.11 13.84 -12.17
N SER A 475 30.03 13.65 -12.95
CA SER A 475 28.67 14.08 -12.63
C SER A 475 27.78 12.90 -12.23
N VAL A 476 26.78 13.18 -11.40
CA VAL A 476 25.80 12.18 -10.94
C VAL A 476 24.38 12.61 -11.30
N VAL A 477 23.60 11.68 -11.86
CA VAL A 477 22.15 11.81 -11.96
C VAL A 477 21.49 10.87 -10.97
N ILE A 478 20.61 11.41 -10.14
CA ILE A 478 19.82 10.67 -9.15
C ILE A 478 18.34 10.82 -9.53
N ASN A 479 17.70 9.74 -9.95
CA ASN A 479 16.27 9.69 -10.16
C ASN A 479 15.58 9.10 -8.92
N LYS A 480 14.80 9.93 -8.24
CA LYS A 480 13.82 9.55 -7.22
C LYS A 480 12.39 9.81 -7.69
N GLY A 481 12.22 10.40 -8.87
CA GLY A 481 10.95 10.76 -9.48
C GLY A 481 10.66 9.87 -10.67
N GLU A 482 10.32 10.50 -11.79
CA GLU A 482 10.09 9.85 -13.07
C GLU A 482 11.01 10.41 -14.16
N ILE A 483 11.56 9.54 -14.99
CA ILE A 483 12.26 9.90 -16.23
C ILE A 483 11.60 9.18 -17.40
N ASP A 484 11.20 9.94 -18.42
CA ASP A 484 10.73 9.41 -19.70
C ASP A 484 11.77 9.71 -20.80
N LEU A 485 12.08 8.71 -21.62
CA LEU A 485 13.16 8.75 -22.60
C LEU A 485 12.64 8.39 -24.00
N SER A 486 12.39 9.40 -24.84
CA SER A 486 12.15 9.20 -26.28
C SER A 486 13.36 9.62 -27.16
N GLY A 487 14.27 10.41 -26.60
CA GLY A 487 15.48 10.96 -27.21
C GLY A 487 16.74 10.17 -26.87
N THR A 488 17.75 10.83 -26.28
CA THR A 488 19.04 10.19 -25.94
C THR A 488 19.58 10.56 -24.57
N ILE A 489 19.93 9.57 -23.75
CA ILE A 489 20.78 9.77 -22.56
C ILE A 489 22.19 9.27 -22.89
N THR A 490 23.18 10.14 -22.78
CA THR A 490 24.61 9.78 -22.85
C THR A 490 25.21 9.83 -21.45
N ASN A 491 25.34 8.68 -20.80
CA ASN A 491 25.89 8.58 -19.45
C ASN A 491 27.37 8.24 -19.47
N ASN A 492 28.26 9.19 -19.17
CA ASN A 492 29.68 8.94 -18.92
C ASN A 492 30.04 8.91 -17.42
N GLY A 493 29.15 9.39 -16.55
CA GLY A 493 29.32 9.48 -15.09
C GLY A 493 28.58 8.39 -14.33
N ILE A 494 27.80 8.79 -13.33
CA ILE A 494 26.95 7.88 -12.55
C ILE A 494 25.48 8.24 -12.76
N PHE A 495 24.66 7.24 -13.08
CA PHE A 495 23.20 7.36 -13.08
C PHE A 495 22.64 6.37 -12.06
N THR A 496 21.71 6.81 -11.22
CA THR A 496 21.05 5.96 -10.22
C THR A 496 19.54 6.19 -10.24
N ASN A 497 18.75 5.13 -10.47
CA ASN A 497 17.30 5.09 -10.26
C ASN A 497 17.04 4.51 -8.87
N MET A 498 16.52 5.28 -7.92
CA MET A 498 16.41 4.88 -6.50
C MET A 498 14.97 4.57 -6.09
N ILE A 499 14.75 3.43 -5.43
CA ILE A 499 13.60 3.30 -4.53
C ILE A 499 13.88 4.28 -3.38
N ASP A 500 13.10 5.37 -3.28
CA ASP A 500 13.14 6.21 -2.08
C ASP A 500 12.60 5.38 -0.91
N GLU A 501 13.04 5.66 0.31
CA GLU A 501 12.93 4.82 1.53
C GLU A 501 11.74 3.82 1.54
N PRO A 502 11.89 2.58 2.05
CA PRO A 502 10.85 1.51 2.00
C PRO A 502 9.44 1.92 2.46
N GLU A 503 9.32 3.04 3.18
CA GLU A 503 8.09 3.60 3.72
C GLU A 503 7.32 4.49 2.71
N HIS A 504 7.95 4.93 1.61
CA HIS A 504 7.32 5.74 0.57
C HIS A 504 6.71 4.86 -0.53
N LYS A 505 5.38 4.96 -0.72
CA LYS A 505 4.59 4.19 -1.70
C LYS A 505 4.95 4.41 -3.19
N TYR A 506 5.93 5.25 -3.51
CA TYR A 506 6.24 5.64 -4.89
C TYR A 506 7.63 5.15 -5.26
N GLU A 507 7.71 4.11 -6.09
CA GLU A 507 8.96 3.67 -6.71
C GLU A 507 9.44 4.72 -7.73
N SER A 508 10.76 4.92 -7.86
CA SER A 508 11.29 5.72 -8.97
C SER A 508 11.02 5.03 -10.30
N LEU A 509 10.45 5.76 -11.26
CA LEU A 509 10.08 5.23 -12.57
C LEU A 509 11.06 5.70 -13.64
N PHE A 510 11.50 4.78 -14.50
CA PHE A 510 12.25 5.09 -15.71
C PHE A 510 11.56 4.43 -16.90
N PHE A 511 10.98 5.23 -17.78
CA PHE A 511 10.39 4.79 -19.04
C PHE A 511 11.26 5.21 -20.21
N GLY A 512 11.34 4.39 -21.25
CA GLY A 512 11.98 4.78 -22.48
C GLY A 512 11.23 4.24 -23.69
N GLU A 513 10.66 5.13 -24.50
CA GLU A 513 9.89 4.80 -25.70
C GLU A 513 10.62 5.24 -26.99
N GLY A 514 11.28 4.32 -27.68
CA GLY A 514 11.96 4.57 -28.96
C GLY A 514 13.27 5.38 -28.87
N GLY A 515 13.77 5.64 -27.66
CA GLY A 515 14.98 6.43 -27.41
C GLY A 515 16.29 5.63 -27.47
N THR A 516 17.37 6.23 -26.95
CA THR A 516 18.69 5.59 -26.78
C THR A 516 19.29 5.91 -25.41
N LEU A 517 19.68 4.88 -24.66
CA LEU A 517 20.51 5.00 -23.47
C LEU A 517 21.94 4.52 -23.80
N ASP A 518 22.86 5.45 -24.06
CA ASP A 518 24.27 5.18 -24.30
C ASP A 518 25.07 5.32 -22.99
N ASN A 519 25.23 4.19 -22.29
CA ASN A 519 25.92 4.12 -21.01
C ASN A 519 27.43 3.80 -21.20
N ASN A 520 28.25 4.84 -21.08
CA ASN A 520 29.72 4.78 -21.00
C ASN A 520 30.27 4.89 -19.56
N GLY A 521 29.41 5.14 -18.57
CA GLY A 521 29.75 5.26 -17.14
C GLY A 521 29.24 4.09 -16.29
N THR A 522 28.74 4.41 -15.10
CA THR A 522 28.05 3.49 -14.18
C THR A 522 26.55 3.78 -14.18
N PHE A 523 25.74 2.73 -14.34
CA PHE A 523 24.29 2.81 -14.25
C PHE A 523 23.78 1.82 -13.19
N VAL A 524 22.95 2.29 -12.27
CA VAL A 524 22.34 1.50 -11.21
C VAL A 524 20.83 1.72 -11.22
N ALA A 525 20.05 0.68 -11.53
CA ALA A 525 18.60 0.69 -11.43
C ALA A 525 18.16 -0.05 -10.18
N ASN A 526 17.71 0.65 -9.14
CA ASN A 526 17.10 0.03 -7.97
C ASN A 526 15.57 0.01 -8.05
N GLY A 527 14.92 1.00 -8.69
CA GLY A 527 13.47 1.02 -8.94
C GLY A 527 13.06 0.41 -10.29
N TYR A 528 11.80 0.61 -10.68
CA TYR A 528 11.24 0.13 -11.95
C TYR A 528 11.85 0.85 -13.17
N MET A 529 12.21 0.08 -14.19
CA MET A 529 12.73 0.55 -15.47
C MET A 529 12.10 -0.23 -16.63
N ALA A 530 11.43 0.45 -17.55
CA ALA A 530 10.85 -0.13 -18.76
C ALA A 530 11.37 0.54 -20.03
N LEU A 531 11.85 -0.27 -20.98
CA LEU A 531 12.41 0.17 -22.26
C LEU A 531 11.59 -0.41 -23.41
N SER A 532 10.71 0.37 -24.02
CA SER A 532 9.91 -0.01 -25.18
C SER A 532 10.52 0.54 -26.47
N GLY A 533 10.98 -0.31 -27.38
CA GLY A 533 11.65 0.10 -28.63
C GLY A 533 12.98 0.84 -28.44
N THR A 534 13.48 0.97 -27.22
CA THR A 534 14.65 1.77 -26.85
C THR A 534 15.95 0.98 -26.98
N ASP A 535 17.00 1.64 -27.49
CA ASP A 535 18.34 1.08 -27.61
C ASP A 535 19.15 1.30 -26.33
N LEU A 536 19.50 0.24 -25.59
CA LEU A 536 20.46 0.28 -24.49
C LEU A 536 21.86 -0.14 -24.99
N LYS A 537 22.82 0.78 -24.93
CA LYS A 537 24.23 0.57 -25.30
C LYS A 537 25.10 0.70 -24.06
N ASN A 538 25.43 -0.42 -23.42
CA ASN A 538 26.31 -0.45 -22.25
C ASN A 538 27.77 -0.74 -22.65
N ARG A 539 28.57 0.33 -22.76
CA ARG A 539 30.01 0.28 -23.07
C ARG A 539 30.89 0.71 -21.90
N GLY A 540 30.26 1.15 -20.80
CA GLY A 540 30.92 1.75 -19.65
C GLY A 540 31.58 0.78 -18.68
N THR A 541 31.66 1.18 -17.42
CA THR A 541 32.28 0.35 -16.37
C THR A 541 31.33 -0.73 -15.86
N ARG A 542 30.03 -0.40 -15.69
CA ARG A 542 29.04 -1.33 -15.15
C ARG A 542 27.60 -0.87 -15.40
N PHE A 543 26.71 -1.82 -15.67
CA PHE A 543 25.26 -1.68 -15.51
C PHE A 543 24.79 -2.65 -14.41
N THR A 544 23.98 -2.17 -13.47
CA THR A 544 23.42 -2.97 -12.37
C THR A 544 21.92 -2.77 -12.29
N ASN A 545 21.15 -3.84 -12.42
CA ASN A 545 19.73 -3.87 -12.07
C ASN A 545 19.56 -4.57 -10.71
N ASN A 546 18.99 -3.87 -9.74
CA ASN A 546 18.55 -4.41 -8.44
C ASN A 546 17.03 -4.35 -8.29
N GLY A 547 16.30 -3.70 -9.21
CA GLY A 547 14.84 -3.60 -9.22
C GLY A 547 14.22 -4.38 -10.39
N SER A 548 13.11 -3.86 -10.93
CA SER A 548 12.41 -4.44 -12.08
C SER A 548 12.88 -3.81 -13.39
N PHE A 549 13.37 -4.63 -14.31
CA PHE A 549 13.86 -4.19 -15.62
C PHE A 549 13.14 -4.87 -16.78
N VAL A 550 12.26 -4.13 -17.46
CA VAL A 550 11.45 -4.60 -18.59
C VAL A 550 11.99 -4.04 -19.90
N ILE A 551 12.12 -4.88 -20.92
CA ILE A 551 12.54 -4.48 -22.27
C ILE A 551 11.54 -5.03 -23.29
N THR A 552 10.91 -4.17 -24.09
CA THR A 552 9.86 -4.54 -25.04
C THR A 552 10.17 -3.98 -26.43
N GLY A 553 10.77 -4.80 -27.29
CA GLY A 553 11.31 -4.32 -28.56
C GLY A 553 12.52 -3.37 -28.35
N GLY A 554 13.45 -3.35 -29.30
CA GLY A 554 14.68 -2.57 -29.19
C GLY A 554 15.93 -3.44 -29.10
N THR A 555 17.06 -2.85 -28.73
CA THR A 555 18.34 -3.57 -28.66
C THR A 555 19.08 -3.30 -27.35
N VAL A 556 19.53 -4.37 -26.69
CA VAL A 556 20.49 -4.28 -25.58
C VAL A 556 21.82 -4.82 -26.04
N THR A 557 22.81 -3.93 -26.11
CA THR A 557 24.20 -4.29 -26.43
C THR A 557 25.09 -3.93 -25.26
N SER A 558 25.74 -4.92 -24.65
CA SER A 558 26.65 -4.71 -23.54
C SER A 558 28.02 -5.28 -23.86
N SER A 559 29.02 -4.42 -24.06
CA SER A 559 30.44 -4.83 -24.09
C SER A 559 31.10 -4.77 -22.73
N ALA A 560 30.41 -4.22 -21.74
CA ALA A 560 30.82 -4.09 -20.34
C ALA A 560 30.09 -5.09 -19.43
N PRO A 561 30.51 -5.24 -18.16
CA PRO A 561 29.78 -6.03 -17.17
C PRO A 561 28.32 -5.58 -17.02
N PHE A 562 27.42 -6.56 -17.02
CA PHE A 562 25.99 -6.39 -16.78
C PHE A 562 25.61 -7.28 -15.59
N HIS A 563 25.10 -6.67 -14.51
CA HIS A 563 24.68 -7.38 -13.30
C HIS A 563 23.18 -7.27 -13.13
N ASN A 564 22.49 -8.41 -13.09
CA ASN A 564 21.07 -8.49 -12.75
C ASN A 564 20.92 -9.14 -11.36
N ALA A 565 20.34 -8.42 -10.43
CA ALA A 565 20.02 -8.85 -9.08
C ALA A 565 18.52 -8.75 -8.75
N GLY A 566 17.72 -8.03 -9.57
CA GLY A 566 16.25 -7.99 -9.47
C GLY A 566 15.54 -8.69 -10.64
N TYR A 567 14.25 -8.44 -10.82
CA TYR A 567 13.43 -8.99 -11.90
C TYR A 567 13.84 -8.42 -13.27
N MET A 568 13.94 -9.27 -14.30
CA MET A 568 14.20 -8.83 -15.67
C MET A 568 13.23 -9.49 -16.66
N LYS A 569 12.41 -8.69 -17.35
CA LYS A 569 11.51 -9.14 -18.42
C LYS A 569 12.03 -8.71 -19.79
N ILE A 570 12.13 -9.65 -20.71
CA ILE A 570 12.48 -9.39 -22.12
C ILE A 570 11.29 -9.80 -22.96
N CYS A 571 10.73 -8.87 -23.71
CA CYS A 571 9.51 -9.04 -24.47
C CYS A 571 9.75 -8.81 -25.97
N ASP A 572 9.42 -9.81 -26.78
CA ASP A 572 9.39 -9.72 -28.24
C ASP A 572 8.00 -9.28 -28.72
N LEU A 573 7.92 -8.46 -29.77
CA LEU A 573 6.66 -7.97 -30.33
C LEU A 573 6.28 -8.76 -31.59
N TYR A 574 5.07 -9.29 -31.66
CA TYR A 574 4.58 -10.06 -32.82
C TYR A 574 3.30 -9.45 -33.41
N GLY A 575 3.35 -9.14 -34.71
CA GLY A 575 2.21 -8.58 -35.44
C GLY A 575 1.91 -7.11 -35.20
N ASN A 576 2.71 -6.40 -34.37
CA ASN A 576 2.54 -4.97 -34.10
C ASN A 576 2.81 -4.17 -35.38
N GLY A 577 1.83 -3.37 -35.84
CA GLY A 577 1.90 -2.69 -37.13
C GLY A 577 2.09 -3.61 -38.35
N GLY A 578 1.79 -4.91 -38.22
CA GLY A 578 1.99 -5.92 -39.26
C GLY A 578 3.42 -6.46 -39.39
N VAL A 579 4.30 -6.18 -38.42
CA VAL A 579 5.69 -6.69 -38.37
C VAL A 579 5.98 -7.40 -37.06
N ASN A 580 6.99 -8.27 -37.05
CA ASN A 580 7.52 -8.88 -35.84
C ASN A 580 8.83 -8.15 -35.49
N THR A 581 8.94 -7.65 -34.27
CA THR A 581 10.12 -6.96 -33.75
C THR A 581 10.69 -7.78 -32.60
N ILE A 582 11.82 -8.43 -32.86
CA ILE A 582 12.54 -9.25 -31.88
C ILE A 582 13.50 -8.36 -31.11
N THR A 583 13.47 -8.44 -29.79
CA THR A 583 14.41 -7.77 -28.89
C THR A 583 15.78 -8.42 -29.03
N ALA A 584 16.75 -7.66 -29.54
CA ALA A 584 18.09 -8.17 -29.76
C ALA A 584 18.95 -7.96 -28.52
N LEU A 585 19.38 -9.06 -27.88
CA LEU A 585 20.31 -9.04 -26.76
C LEU A 585 21.70 -9.49 -27.20
N THR A 586 22.71 -8.67 -26.94
CA THR A 586 24.12 -9.02 -27.20
C THR A 586 24.98 -8.62 -26.01
N PHE A 587 25.36 -9.61 -25.19
CA PHE A 587 26.28 -9.43 -24.08
C PHE A 587 27.66 -9.97 -24.48
N ASN A 588 28.55 -9.08 -24.93
CA ASN A 588 29.96 -9.41 -25.17
C ASN A 588 30.80 -9.33 -23.89
N GLY A 589 30.30 -8.65 -22.85
CA GLY A 589 30.86 -8.66 -21.50
C GLY A 589 30.34 -9.82 -20.65
N THR A 590 30.67 -9.83 -19.36
CA THR A 590 30.13 -10.80 -18.39
C THR A 590 28.71 -10.40 -17.98
N LEU A 591 27.72 -11.24 -18.27
CA LEU A 591 26.40 -11.21 -17.64
C LEU A 591 26.50 -12.00 -16.32
N THR A 592 26.19 -11.36 -15.21
CA THR A 592 26.05 -12.01 -13.89
C THR A 592 24.61 -11.87 -13.46
N ASN A 593 23.98 -12.98 -13.09
CA ASN A 593 22.59 -13.02 -12.63
C ASN A 593 22.57 -13.62 -11.22
N ASN A 594 22.19 -12.80 -10.24
CA ASN A 594 21.94 -13.22 -8.86
C ASN A 594 20.43 -13.35 -8.59
N SER A 595 19.58 -12.89 -9.51
CA SER A 595 18.14 -13.08 -9.46
C SER A 595 17.78 -14.44 -10.05
N ASN A 596 16.79 -15.11 -9.46
CA ASN A 596 16.23 -16.32 -10.03
C ASN A 596 15.19 -16.03 -11.13
N TRP A 597 14.93 -14.76 -11.48
CA TRP A 597 13.86 -14.38 -12.41
C TRP A 597 14.37 -13.49 -13.55
N ILE A 598 14.75 -14.15 -14.65
CA ILE A 598 14.78 -13.53 -15.98
C ILE A 598 13.71 -14.22 -16.82
N GLU A 599 12.74 -13.45 -17.29
CA GLU A 599 11.60 -13.93 -18.07
C GLU A 599 11.71 -13.47 -19.53
N TYR A 600 11.58 -14.41 -20.47
CA TYR A 600 11.35 -14.08 -21.88
C TYR A 600 9.87 -14.24 -22.20
N THR A 601 9.27 -13.23 -22.82
CA THR A 601 7.83 -13.16 -23.13
C THR A 601 7.61 -12.74 -24.58
N ALA A 602 6.40 -12.97 -25.10
CA ALA A 602 5.99 -12.52 -26.41
C ALA A 602 4.71 -11.69 -26.32
N ALA A 603 4.78 -10.41 -26.67
CA ALA A 603 3.61 -9.54 -26.83
C ALA A 603 3.01 -9.68 -28.24
N VAL A 604 1.74 -10.05 -28.31
CA VAL A 604 1.03 -10.45 -29.51
C VAL A 604 -0.06 -9.43 -29.83
N TYR A 605 -0.03 -8.86 -31.04
CA TYR A 605 -0.94 -7.79 -31.46
C TYR A 605 -1.88 -8.19 -32.61
N SER A 606 -1.73 -9.40 -33.17
CA SER A 606 -2.57 -9.89 -34.27
C SER A 606 -2.60 -11.43 -34.33
N ALA A 607 -3.56 -12.00 -35.08
CA ALA A 607 -3.68 -13.46 -35.24
C ALA A 607 -2.47 -14.08 -35.96
N ASP A 608 -1.93 -13.40 -36.98
CA ASP A 608 -0.67 -13.82 -37.63
C ASP A 608 0.51 -13.69 -36.66
N GLY A 609 0.49 -12.65 -35.80
CA GLY A 609 1.43 -12.48 -34.71
C GLY A 609 1.39 -13.63 -33.71
N PHE A 610 0.20 -14.14 -33.36
CA PHE A 610 0.02 -15.26 -32.44
C PHE A 610 0.70 -16.53 -32.97
N ALA A 611 0.46 -16.88 -34.24
CA ALA A 611 1.11 -18.03 -34.87
C ALA A 611 2.64 -17.88 -34.97
N ALA A 612 3.11 -16.65 -35.22
CA ALA A 612 4.54 -16.34 -35.27
C ALA A 612 5.22 -16.41 -33.90
N ALA A 613 4.56 -15.89 -32.86
CA ALA A 613 4.99 -15.99 -31.47
C ALA A 613 5.11 -17.45 -31.05
N GLN A 614 4.04 -18.23 -31.25
CA GLN A 614 4.04 -19.68 -31.01
C GLN A 614 5.22 -20.38 -31.68
N SER A 615 5.41 -20.16 -32.99
CA SER A 615 6.51 -20.80 -33.74
C SER A 615 7.89 -20.40 -33.20
N ALA A 616 8.06 -19.16 -32.72
CA ALA A 616 9.31 -18.69 -32.14
C ALA A 616 9.56 -19.31 -30.75
N GLN A 617 8.53 -19.44 -29.93
CA GLN A 617 8.60 -20.09 -28.62
C GLN A 617 8.96 -21.58 -28.76
N ASP A 618 8.27 -22.30 -29.65
CA ASP A 618 8.57 -23.70 -29.98
C ASP A 618 10.04 -23.87 -30.44
N ALA A 619 10.50 -23.00 -31.33
CA ALA A 619 11.87 -23.05 -31.85
C ALA A 619 12.91 -22.76 -30.75
N LYS A 620 12.61 -21.86 -29.80
CA LYS A 620 13.50 -21.56 -28.69
C LYS A 620 13.54 -22.70 -27.67
N LYS A 621 12.39 -23.25 -27.28
CA LYS A 621 12.29 -24.40 -26.39
C LYS A 621 13.10 -25.58 -26.94
N LEU A 622 12.96 -25.86 -28.23
CA LEU A 622 13.76 -26.87 -28.92
C LEU A 622 15.27 -26.56 -28.92
N ALA A 623 15.66 -25.29 -29.06
CA ALA A 623 17.06 -24.87 -29.10
C ALA A 623 17.75 -24.91 -27.72
N LEU A 624 17.01 -24.67 -26.64
CA LEU A 624 17.52 -24.71 -25.26
C LEU A 624 17.57 -26.15 -24.72
N GLY A 625 16.73 -27.05 -25.23
CA GLY A 625 16.59 -28.42 -24.72
C GLY A 625 15.83 -28.47 -23.39
N ASP A 626 15.48 -29.68 -22.95
CA ASP A 626 14.69 -29.90 -21.71
C ASP A 626 15.46 -29.59 -20.40
N SER A 627 16.73 -29.20 -20.49
CA SER A 627 17.49 -28.79 -19.31
C SER A 627 17.08 -27.36 -18.92
N MET A 628 16.20 -27.22 -17.94
CA MET A 628 16.05 -25.96 -17.20
C MET A 628 17.46 -25.49 -16.79
N PRO A 629 17.91 -24.30 -17.21
CA PRO A 629 19.21 -23.81 -16.79
C PRO A 629 19.24 -23.72 -15.27
N ALA A 630 20.31 -24.19 -14.64
CA ALA A 630 20.55 -24.07 -13.19
C ALA A 630 20.65 -22.61 -12.68
N THR A 631 20.25 -21.63 -13.49
CA THR A 631 20.38 -20.19 -13.30
C THR A 631 19.03 -19.47 -13.16
N GLY A 632 17.91 -20.19 -12.95
CA GLY A 632 16.57 -19.57 -12.82
C GLY A 632 16.10 -18.85 -14.08
N LEU A 633 16.46 -19.36 -15.26
CA LEU A 633 16.08 -18.70 -16.52
C LEU A 633 14.76 -19.31 -17.03
N GLU A 634 13.65 -18.61 -16.85
CA GLU A 634 12.36 -18.97 -17.45
C GLU A 634 12.28 -18.43 -18.88
N CYS A 635 12.59 -19.28 -19.85
CA CYS A 635 12.61 -18.90 -21.26
C CYS A 635 11.26 -19.17 -21.94
N TYR A 636 10.52 -18.12 -22.28
CA TYR A 636 9.29 -18.18 -23.09
C TYR A 636 8.17 -18.98 -22.43
N ASN A 637 7.93 -18.74 -21.14
CA ASN A 637 6.79 -19.30 -20.41
C ASN A 637 5.50 -18.48 -20.59
N ARG A 638 5.52 -17.36 -21.33
CA ARG A 638 4.39 -16.41 -21.39
C ARG A 638 4.19 -15.74 -22.76
N MET A 639 2.93 -15.65 -23.21
CA MET A 639 2.46 -14.84 -24.34
C MET A 639 1.43 -13.81 -23.88
N ASP A 640 1.71 -12.53 -24.06
CA ASP A 640 0.84 -11.41 -23.67
C ASP A 640 0.01 -10.96 -24.88
N ILE A 641 -1.31 -11.07 -24.83
CA ILE A 641 -2.22 -10.56 -25.86
C ILE A 641 -2.44 -9.07 -25.60
N MET A 642 -1.81 -8.24 -26.44
CA MET A 642 -1.74 -6.78 -26.29
C MET A 642 -2.65 -6.04 -27.29
N ASN A 643 -3.64 -6.74 -27.88
CA ASN A 643 -4.62 -6.16 -28.80
C ASN A 643 -5.86 -7.05 -28.93
N ASN A 644 -6.90 -6.55 -29.60
CA ASN A 644 -8.05 -7.34 -30.01
C ASN A 644 -7.67 -8.29 -31.16
N ILE A 645 -7.77 -9.60 -30.92
CA ILE A 645 -7.38 -10.67 -31.85
C ILE A 645 -8.53 -11.65 -32.04
N ASP A 646 -8.85 -11.95 -33.30
CA ASP A 646 -9.74 -13.05 -33.68
C ASP A 646 -8.92 -14.25 -34.18
N LEU A 647 -8.88 -15.32 -33.39
CA LEU A 647 -8.24 -16.58 -33.76
C LEU A 647 -9.13 -17.37 -34.72
N SER A 648 -8.56 -17.71 -35.88
CA SER A 648 -9.18 -18.58 -36.88
C SER A 648 -8.36 -19.88 -37.05
N GLY A 649 -9.04 -21.02 -37.24
CA GLY A 649 -8.38 -22.33 -37.37
C GLY A 649 -8.13 -23.03 -36.03
N ASN A 650 -7.27 -24.06 -36.04
CA ASN A 650 -6.97 -24.86 -34.86
C ASN A 650 -5.59 -24.49 -34.33
N HIS A 651 -5.53 -24.10 -33.05
CA HIS A 651 -4.32 -23.71 -32.34
C HIS A 651 -4.11 -24.62 -31.14
N THR A 652 -2.86 -24.92 -30.81
CA THR A 652 -2.49 -25.72 -29.64
C THR A 652 -1.32 -25.07 -28.94
N VAL A 653 -1.47 -24.73 -27.67
CA VAL A 653 -0.45 -24.12 -26.83
C VAL A 653 -0.01 -25.13 -25.78
N SER A 654 1.31 -25.30 -25.60
CA SER A 654 1.88 -26.38 -24.78
C SER A 654 3.16 -26.01 -24.05
N GLY A 655 3.07 -25.86 -22.73
CA GLY A 655 4.20 -25.56 -21.84
C GLY A 655 4.54 -24.07 -21.75
N TRP A 656 3.58 -23.18 -21.97
CA TRP A 656 3.69 -21.72 -21.72
C TRP A 656 2.30 -21.08 -21.63
N ASP A 657 2.16 -20.09 -20.77
CA ASP A 657 0.91 -19.41 -20.46
C ASP A 657 0.53 -18.35 -21.50
N ILE A 658 -0.77 -18.09 -21.60
CA ILE A 658 -1.33 -17.01 -22.40
C ILE A 658 -1.96 -16.01 -21.45
N TRP A 659 -1.50 -14.76 -21.47
CA TRP A 659 -2.07 -13.67 -20.71
C TRP A 659 -2.87 -12.77 -21.63
N VAL A 660 -4.19 -12.73 -21.47
CA VAL A 660 -5.05 -11.76 -22.16
C VAL A 660 -5.07 -10.50 -21.33
N GLU A 661 -4.34 -9.46 -21.75
CA GLU A 661 -4.07 -8.28 -20.93
C GLU A 661 -5.16 -7.20 -21.02
N ALA A 662 -5.07 -6.22 -20.12
CA ALA A 662 -5.80 -4.96 -20.21
C ALA A 662 -4.80 -3.79 -20.31
N GLU A 663 -5.16 -2.78 -21.08
CA GLU A 663 -4.41 -1.53 -21.20
C GLU A 663 -4.72 -0.63 -20.02
N LYS A 664 -3.71 -0.30 -19.23
CA LYS A 664 -3.81 0.70 -18.17
C LYS A 664 -3.68 2.09 -18.78
N GLN A 665 -4.67 2.96 -18.57
CA GLN A 665 -4.68 4.36 -19.01
C GLN A 665 -5.04 5.27 -17.85
N TRP A 666 -4.35 6.40 -17.70
CA TRP A 666 -4.74 7.39 -16.70
C TRP A 666 -6.02 8.13 -17.14
N ASN A 667 -7.03 8.16 -16.29
CA ASN A 667 -8.26 8.89 -16.52
C ASN A 667 -8.20 10.28 -15.87
N ASP A 668 -7.84 11.29 -16.67
CA ASP A 668 -7.73 12.68 -16.21
C ASP A 668 -9.02 13.21 -15.53
N ALA A 669 -10.19 12.73 -15.93
CA ALA A 669 -11.46 13.22 -15.38
C ALA A 669 -11.77 12.67 -13.98
N LEU A 670 -11.32 11.45 -13.70
CA LEU A 670 -11.54 10.76 -12.44
C LEU A 670 -10.31 10.81 -11.52
N GLN A 671 -9.15 11.20 -12.05
CA GLN A 671 -7.86 11.17 -11.36
C GLN A 671 -7.54 9.76 -10.83
N GLU A 672 -7.85 8.73 -11.63
CA GLU A 672 -7.59 7.33 -11.32
C GLU A 672 -7.20 6.55 -12.58
N ASP A 673 -6.67 5.33 -12.41
CA ASP A 673 -6.32 4.44 -13.51
C ASP A 673 -7.57 3.74 -14.09
N ASP A 674 -7.79 3.89 -15.40
CA ASP A 674 -8.77 3.15 -16.19
C ASP A 674 -8.11 1.93 -16.88
N TYR A 675 -8.86 0.86 -17.07
CA TYR A 675 -8.37 -0.41 -17.62
C TYR A 675 -9.20 -0.82 -18.83
N ILE A 676 -8.63 -0.72 -20.03
CA ILE A 676 -9.29 -1.08 -21.28
C ILE A 676 -8.93 -2.53 -21.66
N PRO A 677 -9.88 -3.49 -21.63
CA PRO A 677 -9.56 -4.89 -21.84
C PRO A 677 -9.25 -5.20 -23.31
N TYR A 678 -8.11 -5.84 -23.58
CA TYR A 678 -7.85 -6.47 -24.87
C TYR A 678 -8.65 -7.77 -25.00
N LYS A 679 -9.03 -8.11 -26.24
CA LYS A 679 -9.92 -9.23 -26.53
C LYS A 679 -9.21 -10.34 -27.29
N LEU A 680 -9.30 -11.57 -26.78
CA LEU A 680 -8.99 -12.77 -27.54
C LEU A 680 -10.28 -13.51 -27.90
N THR A 681 -10.61 -13.58 -29.20
CA THR A 681 -11.81 -14.29 -29.68
C THR A 681 -11.43 -15.61 -30.34
N ILE A 682 -11.93 -16.74 -29.82
CA ILE A 682 -11.95 -18.02 -30.54
C ILE A 682 -13.19 -18.02 -31.44
N THR A 683 -13.00 -17.91 -32.74
CA THR A 683 -14.13 -17.84 -33.69
C THR A 683 -14.88 -19.17 -33.82
N ALA A 684 -16.14 -19.14 -34.28
CA ALA A 684 -17.06 -20.30 -34.22
C ALA A 684 -16.61 -21.57 -34.98
N ALA A 685 -15.68 -21.44 -35.93
CA ALA A 685 -15.13 -22.57 -36.70
C ALA A 685 -13.72 -22.99 -36.25
N SER A 686 -13.30 -22.53 -35.07
CA SER A 686 -11.91 -22.57 -34.61
C SER A 686 -11.80 -23.29 -33.27
N SER A 687 -10.61 -23.79 -32.97
CA SER A 687 -10.30 -24.40 -31.68
C SER A 687 -9.01 -23.86 -31.08
N LEU A 688 -8.99 -23.71 -29.75
CA LEU A 688 -7.78 -23.47 -28.97
C LEU A 688 -7.62 -24.59 -27.95
N THR A 689 -6.55 -25.37 -28.07
CA THR A 689 -6.18 -26.38 -27.08
C THR A 689 -5.05 -25.84 -26.22
N VAL A 690 -5.22 -25.91 -24.90
CA VAL A 690 -4.23 -25.46 -23.92
C VAL A 690 -3.87 -26.67 -23.06
N LYS A 691 -2.61 -27.07 -23.07
CA LYS A 691 -2.12 -28.21 -22.27
C LYS A 691 -0.78 -27.87 -21.64
N GLU A 692 -0.51 -28.35 -20.44
CA GLU A 692 0.67 -27.96 -19.64
C GLU A 692 0.85 -26.44 -19.56
N SER A 693 -0.26 -25.69 -19.55
CA SER A 693 -0.29 -24.23 -19.69
C SER A 693 -1.59 -23.67 -19.13
N THR A 694 -1.62 -22.38 -18.86
CA THR A 694 -2.80 -21.65 -18.38
C THR A 694 -3.11 -20.45 -19.28
N ILE A 695 -4.40 -20.20 -19.54
CA ILE A 695 -4.87 -18.91 -20.05
C ILE A 695 -5.23 -18.03 -18.86
N ASN A 696 -4.45 -16.99 -18.60
CA ASN A 696 -4.75 -15.93 -17.64
C ASN A 696 -5.51 -14.81 -18.35
N VAL A 697 -6.68 -14.41 -17.85
CA VAL A 697 -7.54 -13.40 -18.48
C VAL A 697 -7.68 -12.20 -17.56
N ASN A 698 -6.88 -11.15 -17.78
CA ASN A 698 -7.04 -9.82 -17.19
C ASN A 698 -7.96 -8.92 -18.05
N GLY A 699 -7.94 -9.12 -19.37
CA GLY A 699 -8.77 -8.46 -20.35
C GLY A 699 -10.05 -9.25 -20.63
N LYS A 700 -10.25 -9.70 -21.88
CA LYS A 700 -11.46 -10.43 -22.27
C LYS A 700 -11.20 -11.61 -23.20
N LEU A 701 -11.60 -12.81 -22.79
CA LEU A 701 -11.64 -14.01 -23.61
C LEU A 701 -13.08 -14.26 -24.11
N ILE A 702 -13.26 -14.44 -25.42
CA ILE A 702 -14.56 -14.76 -26.03
C ILE A 702 -14.44 -16.10 -26.76
N ASN A 703 -15.08 -17.14 -26.25
CA ASN A 703 -15.15 -18.44 -26.92
C ASN A 703 -16.47 -18.61 -27.69
N ASN A 704 -16.42 -18.51 -29.01
CA ASN A 704 -17.53 -18.87 -29.89
C ASN A 704 -17.32 -20.25 -30.56
N GLY A 705 -16.11 -20.81 -30.47
CA GLY A 705 -15.70 -22.07 -31.10
C GLY A 705 -15.52 -23.20 -30.10
N THR A 706 -14.34 -23.83 -30.06
CA THR A 706 -14.01 -24.88 -29.08
C THR A 706 -12.77 -24.51 -28.27
N LEU A 707 -12.89 -24.41 -26.95
CA LEU A 707 -11.77 -24.31 -26.01
C LEU A 707 -11.55 -25.70 -25.38
N ILE A 708 -10.32 -26.20 -25.43
CA ILE A 708 -9.95 -27.50 -24.85
C ILE A 708 -8.90 -27.25 -23.77
N LEU A 709 -9.27 -27.49 -22.51
CA LEU A 709 -8.42 -27.39 -21.33
C LEU A 709 -7.87 -28.79 -21.03
N GLY A 710 -6.63 -29.01 -21.42
CA GLY A 710 -5.89 -30.26 -21.31
C GLY A 710 -6.18 -31.28 -22.40
N GLN A 711 -5.23 -32.19 -22.62
CA GLN A 711 -5.34 -33.30 -23.57
C GLN A 711 -4.31 -34.38 -23.24
N ASP A 712 -4.66 -35.66 -23.42
CA ASP A 712 -3.74 -36.80 -23.24
C ASP A 712 -3.08 -36.81 -21.85
N GLU A 713 -3.91 -36.68 -20.78
CA GLU A 713 -3.48 -36.64 -19.36
C GLU A 713 -2.63 -35.41 -18.96
N LYS A 714 -2.40 -34.48 -19.88
CA LYS A 714 -1.71 -33.22 -19.58
C LYS A 714 -2.72 -32.13 -19.24
N ASN A 715 -2.61 -31.56 -18.04
CA ASN A 715 -3.57 -30.59 -17.54
C ASN A 715 -3.44 -29.22 -18.23
N GLY A 716 -4.57 -28.56 -18.48
CA GLY A 716 -4.61 -27.16 -18.95
C GLY A 716 -5.50 -26.29 -18.06
N GLY A 717 -5.16 -25.01 -17.91
CA GLY A 717 -5.87 -24.06 -17.05
C GLY A 717 -6.53 -22.91 -17.82
N LEU A 718 -7.61 -22.40 -17.26
CA LEU A 718 -8.18 -21.08 -17.57
C LEU A 718 -8.34 -20.33 -16.24
N GLN A 719 -7.77 -19.14 -16.10
CA GLN A 719 -7.91 -18.27 -14.95
C GLN A 719 -8.51 -16.94 -15.40
N VAL A 720 -9.67 -16.60 -14.87
CA VAL A 720 -10.30 -15.30 -15.10
C VAL A 720 -10.03 -14.44 -13.89
N TRP A 721 -9.10 -13.51 -14.03
CA TRP A 721 -8.65 -12.62 -12.97
C TRP A 721 -9.75 -11.60 -12.62
N PRO A 722 -9.65 -10.90 -11.47
CA PRO A 722 -10.72 -10.05 -10.94
C PRO A 722 -11.27 -8.96 -11.88
N ARG A 723 -10.47 -8.49 -12.85
CA ARG A 723 -10.91 -7.53 -13.87
C ARG A 723 -11.19 -8.16 -15.24
N GLY A 724 -10.95 -9.46 -15.34
CA GLY A 724 -11.09 -10.26 -16.53
C GLY A 724 -12.53 -10.63 -16.86
N THR A 725 -12.79 -10.88 -18.14
CA THR A 725 -14.07 -11.43 -18.59
C THR A 725 -13.87 -12.62 -19.51
N PHE A 726 -14.53 -13.74 -19.20
CA PHE A 726 -14.70 -14.87 -20.10
C PHE A 726 -16.16 -15.00 -20.52
N THR A 727 -16.43 -14.85 -21.82
CA THR A 727 -17.77 -15.10 -22.40
C THR A 727 -17.72 -16.34 -23.29
N ASN A 728 -18.55 -17.33 -22.99
CA ASN A 728 -18.65 -18.57 -23.76
C ASN A 728 -20.02 -18.71 -24.45
N THR A 729 -20.01 -18.85 -25.77
CA THR A 729 -21.16 -19.30 -26.58
C THR A 729 -20.87 -20.57 -27.39
N GLY A 730 -19.61 -21.03 -27.34
CA GLY A 730 -19.14 -22.27 -27.96
C GLY A 730 -19.07 -23.45 -26.99
N THR A 731 -18.14 -24.37 -27.25
CA THR A 731 -17.88 -25.55 -26.42
C THR A 731 -16.61 -25.36 -25.60
N VAL A 732 -16.64 -25.76 -24.33
CA VAL A 732 -15.45 -25.92 -23.47
C VAL A 732 -15.33 -27.41 -23.14
N SER A 733 -14.13 -27.97 -23.28
CA SER A 733 -13.79 -29.34 -22.91
C SER A 733 -12.75 -29.29 -21.79
N ASP A 734 -13.16 -29.61 -20.57
CA ASP A 734 -12.39 -29.53 -19.32
C ASP A 734 -12.05 -30.91 -18.73
N THR A 735 -12.24 -31.98 -19.51
CA THR A 735 -11.99 -33.37 -19.07
C THR A 735 -10.61 -33.60 -18.46
N TYR A 736 -9.61 -32.82 -18.88
CA TYR A 736 -8.25 -32.86 -18.35
C TYR A 736 -7.80 -31.47 -17.91
N GLY A 737 -8.68 -30.59 -17.43
CA GLY A 737 -8.30 -29.22 -17.13
C GLY A 737 -9.20 -28.53 -16.12
N TYR A 738 -8.81 -27.33 -15.74
CA TYR A 738 -9.50 -26.54 -14.72
C TYR A 738 -9.80 -25.15 -15.24
N ALA A 739 -10.91 -24.57 -14.77
CA ALA A 739 -11.27 -23.20 -15.02
C ALA A 739 -11.55 -22.52 -13.68
N TRP A 740 -10.95 -21.35 -13.47
CA TRP A 740 -11.01 -20.58 -12.24
C TRP A 740 -11.53 -19.18 -12.52
N ARG A 741 -12.44 -18.73 -11.66
CA ARG A 741 -12.88 -17.33 -11.56
C ARG A 741 -12.31 -16.77 -10.28
N MET A 742 -11.56 -15.69 -10.37
CA MET A 742 -10.88 -15.10 -9.23
C MET A 742 -11.56 -13.77 -8.87
N ASP A 743 -11.86 -13.59 -7.59
CA ASP A 743 -12.48 -12.39 -7.04
C ASP A 743 -11.51 -11.74 -6.04
N GLU A 744 -11.27 -10.44 -6.16
CA GLU A 744 -10.34 -9.68 -5.30
C GLU A 744 -11.07 -9.10 -4.09
N TYR A 745 -10.57 -9.41 -2.89
CA TYR A 745 -11.13 -8.97 -1.62
C TYR A 745 -10.14 -8.10 -0.86
N GLN A 746 -10.50 -6.83 -0.67
CA GLN A 746 -9.77 -5.89 0.17
C GLN A 746 -10.73 -5.04 1.00
N TYR A 747 -10.42 -4.85 2.29
CA TYR A 747 -11.18 -3.96 3.17
C TYR A 747 -10.72 -2.51 3.00
N HIS A 748 -11.52 -1.68 2.32
CA HIS A 748 -11.32 -0.23 2.36
C HIS A 748 -11.97 0.38 3.62
N ASN A 749 -11.15 1.06 4.44
CA ASN A 749 -11.51 1.63 5.74
C ASN A 749 -12.59 2.74 5.76
N GLU A 750 -13.29 2.99 4.65
CA GLU A 750 -14.11 4.21 4.49
C GLU A 750 -15.64 4.00 4.55
N GLY A 751 -16.13 2.77 4.77
CA GLY A 751 -17.57 2.46 4.83
C GLY A 751 -18.07 1.95 6.19
N PRO A 752 -19.33 2.24 6.58
CA PRO A 752 -19.97 1.55 7.70
C PRO A 752 -20.06 0.05 7.42
N ALA A 753 -19.88 -0.75 8.48
CA ALA A 753 -19.51 -2.17 8.51
C ALA A 753 -20.52 -3.21 7.93
N GLU A 754 -21.26 -2.90 6.86
CA GLU A 754 -22.25 -3.81 6.29
C GLU A 754 -21.82 -4.31 4.89
N LEU A 755 -21.31 -5.55 4.87
CA LEU A 755 -20.97 -6.39 3.72
C LEU A 755 -19.68 -6.00 2.96
N LEU A 756 -18.68 -6.89 3.01
CA LEU A 756 -17.53 -6.88 2.12
C LEU A 756 -17.96 -7.47 0.76
N GLU A 757 -18.30 -6.59 -0.17
CA GLU A 757 -18.34 -6.94 -1.59
C GLU A 757 -16.90 -6.96 -2.12
N PRO A 758 -16.54 -7.94 -2.98
CA PRO A 758 -15.23 -7.94 -3.64
C PRO A 758 -15.01 -6.63 -4.40
N LEU A 759 -13.77 -6.15 -4.38
CA LEU A 759 -13.37 -4.92 -5.05
C LEU A 759 -13.49 -5.07 -6.57
N TYR A 760 -13.10 -6.24 -7.06
CA TYR A 760 -13.20 -6.65 -8.46
C TYR A 760 -13.61 -8.13 -8.55
N GLU A 761 -14.49 -8.48 -9.49
CA GLU A 761 -14.98 -9.84 -9.71
C GLU A 761 -14.65 -10.30 -11.13
N GLY A 762 -13.94 -11.43 -11.24
CA GLY A 762 -13.75 -12.08 -12.52
C GLY A 762 -15.11 -12.44 -13.09
N THR A 763 -15.37 -12.10 -14.36
CA THR A 763 -16.69 -12.33 -14.94
C THR A 763 -16.67 -13.57 -15.86
N VAL A 764 -17.43 -14.62 -15.51
CA VAL A 764 -17.62 -15.81 -16.35
C VAL A 764 -19.08 -15.91 -16.81
N GLU A 765 -19.32 -15.82 -18.12
CA GLU A 765 -20.66 -15.89 -18.72
C GLU A 765 -20.78 -17.09 -19.65
N GLY A 766 -21.84 -17.90 -19.49
CA GLY A 766 -22.16 -19.00 -20.40
C GLY A 766 -21.31 -20.27 -20.21
N TYR A 767 -20.63 -20.40 -19.06
CA TYR A 767 -19.90 -21.60 -18.65
C TYR A 767 -20.05 -21.80 -17.14
N GLU A 768 -20.61 -22.95 -16.72
CA GLU A 768 -20.90 -23.25 -15.30
C GLU A 768 -19.81 -24.10 -14.62
N GLY A 769 -18.76 -24.50 -15.35
CA GLY A 769 -17.68 -25.36 -14.84
C GLY A 769 -16.48 -24.60 -14.26
N ALA A 770 -16.61 -23.30 -13.95
CA ALA A 770 -15.55 -22.52 -13.33
C ALA A 770 -15.66 -22.62 -11.81
N GLN A 771 -14.54 -22.85 -11.12
CA GLN A 771 -14.45 -22.82 -9.66
C GLN A 771 -14.12 -21.41 -9.21
N ASP A 772 -14.73 -20.98 -8.10
CA ASP A 772 -14.55 -19.63 -7.57
C ASP A 772 -13.38 -19.59 -6.58
N ILE A 773 -12.52 -18.58 -6.72
CA ILE A 773 -11.32 -18.35 -5.92
C ILE A 773 -11.36 -16.95 -5.32
N ALA A 774 -11.07 -16.82 -4.03
CA ALA A 774 -10.92 -15.52 -3.38
C ALA A 774 -9.43 -15.15 -3.30
N ILE A 775 -9.06 -14.01 -3.86
CA ILE A 775 -7.76 -13.37 -3.63
C ILE A 775 -7.93 -12.42 -2.46
N VAL A 776 -7.16 -12.60 -1.38
CA VAL A 776 -7.29 -11.80 -0.15
C VAL A 776 -5.99 -11.08 0.17
N HIS A 777 -6.13 -9.80 0.57
CA HIS A 777 -4.98 -8.93 0.88
C HIS A 777 -4.90 -8.52 2.36
N ASP A 778 -5.88 -8.90 3.17
CA ASP A 778 -5.93 -8.54 4.58
C ASP A 778 -6.71 -9.56 5.41
N TRP A 779 -6.60 -9.42 6.73
CA TRP A 779 -7.26 -10.29 7.70
C TRP A 779 -8.78 -10.35 7.54
N LYS A 780 -9.45 -9.21 7.30
CA LYS A 780 -10.91 -9.17 7.22
C LYS A 780 -11.40 -9.88 5.96
N ALA A 781 -10.70 -9.70 4.84
CA ALA A 781 -10.93 -10.42 3.59
C ALA A 781 -10.75 -11.92 3.77
N LEU A 782 -9.63 -12.36 4.38
CA LEU A 782 -9.39 -13.78 4.68
C LEU A 782 -10.49 -14.39 5.56
N LYS A 783 -10.90 -13.68 6.62
CA LYS A 783 -11.96 -14.15 7.52
C LYS A 783 -13.32 -14.26 6.83
N ASP A 784 -13.68 -13.27 6.02
CA ASP A 784 -14.96 -13.28 5.28
C ASP A 784 -14.99 -14.43 4.26
N ALA A 785 -13.92 -14.61 3.49
CA ALA A 785 -13.78 -15.72 2.54
C ALA A 785 -13.88 -17.09 3.23
N ALA A 786 -13.19 -17.27 4.36
CA ALA A 786 -13.13 -18.54 5.07
C ALA A 786 -14.38 -18.88 5.91
N GLU A 787 -15.10 -17.89 6.47
CA GLU A 787 -16.23 -18.13 7.38
C GLU A 787 -17.59 -17.76 6.78
N ALA A 788 -17.70 -16.62 6.09
CA ALA A 788 -18.96 -16.10 5.59
C ALA A 788 -19.29 -16.57 4.17
N LYS A 789 -18.25 -16.86 3.36
CA LYS A 789 -18.34 -17.25 1.94
C LYS A 789 -17.70 -18.60 1.64
N PHE A 790 -17.57 -19.46 2.66
CA PHE A 790 -16.97 -20.80 2.53
C PHE A 790 -17.74 -21.72 1.57
N ASP A 791 -19.01 -21.45 1.30
CA ASP A 791 -19.85 -22.17 0.35
C ASP A 791 -19.76 -21.64 -1.09
N ILE A 792 -19.07 -20.51 -1.27
CA ILE A 792 -18.79 -19.89 -2.57
C ILE A 792 -17.40 -20.29 -3.05
N TYR A 793 -16.37 -20.10 -2.22
CA TYR A 793 -14.98 -20.26 -2.63
C TYR A 793 -14.45 -21.68 -2.41
N GLU A 794 -13.93 -22.29 -3.47
CA GLU A 794 -13.27 -23.60 -3.40
C GLU A 794 -11.80 -23.46 -2.98
N ARG A 795 -11.18 -22.32 -3.29
CA ARG A 795 -9.80 -21.97 -2.95
C ARG A 795 -9.68 -20.51 -2.46
N ILE A 796 -8.78 -20.27 -1.51
CA ILE A 796 -8.41 -18.93 -1.03
C ILE A 796 -6.93 -18.70 -1.30
N ASP A 797 -6.62 -17.66 -2.06
CA ASP A 797 -5.27 -17.26 -2.44
C ASP A 797 -4.87 -16.01 -1.64
N ILE A 798 -3.78 -16.10 -0.88
CA ILE A 798 -3.11 -14.95 -0.27
C ILE A 798 -2.02 -14.54 -1.24
N LEU A 799 -2.26 -13.43 -1.92
CA LEU A 799 -1.46 -12.95 -3.04
C LEU A 799 -1.40 -11.41 -3.01
N GLY A 800 -0.21 -10.82 -3.05
CA GLY A 800 0.01 -9.38 -3.06
C GLY A 800 1.48 -9.00 -3.19
N ASN A 801 1.80 -7.71 -3.06
CA ASN A 801 3.19 -7.26 -2.84
C ASN A 801 3.40 -7.14 -1.33
N ASP A 802 4.08 -8.11 -0.72
CA ASP A 802 4.37 -8.18 0.73
C ASP A 802 3.11 -8.22 1.62
N CYS A 803 2.15 -9.07 1.24
CA CYS A 803 0.89 -9.28 1.92
C CYS A 803 1.02 -10.29 3.08
N ASP A 804 1.58 -9.83 4.20
CA ASP A 804 1.61 -10.59 5.45
C ASP A 804 0.29 -10.41 6.24
N ILE A 805 -0.53 -11.46 6.28
CA ILE A 805 -1.80 -11.45 7.01
C ILE A 805 -1.59 -11.94 8.44
N THR A 806 -1.73 -11.04 9.41
CA THR A 806 -1.78 -11.41 10.84
C THR A 806 -3.20 -11.69 11.29
N LEU A 807 -3.45 -12.86 11.88
CA LEU A 807 -4.78 -13.18 12.44
C LEU A 807 -5.15 -12.23 13.60
N GLU A 808 -6.39 -11.72 13.62
CA GLU A 808 -6.90 -10.95 14.78
C GLU A 808 -7.83 -11.78 15.69
N ASP A 809 -8.42 -12.87 15.19
CA ASP A 809 -9.22 -13.85 15.94
C ASP A 809 -8.84 -15.30 15.55
N ASN A 810 -9.41 -16.28 16.24
CA ASN A 810 -9.34 -17.67 15.78
C ASN A 810 -10.04 -17.82 14.43
N LEU A 811 -9.43 -18.59 13.52
CA LEU A 811 -9.96 -18.84 12.18
C LEU A 811 -10.06 -20.34 11.91
N THR A 812 -11.13 -20.77 11.26
CA THR A 812 -11.21 -22.10 10.65
C THR A 812 -11.33 -21.96 9.15
N VAL A 813 -10.44 -22.58 8.40
CA VAL A 813 -10.49 -22.65 6.94
C VAL A 813 -10.87 -24.07 6.53
N SER A 814 -11.86 -24.18 5.66
CA SER A 814 -12.32 -25.44 5.06
C SER A 814 -12.44 -25.28 3.55
N ALA A 815 -11.37 -24.80 2.94
CA ALA A 815 -11.18 -24.61 1.51
C ALA A 815 -9.71 -24.91 1.18
N ASP A 816 -9.40 -25.09 -0.10
CA ASP A 816 -8.01 -25.13 -0.54
C ASP A 816 -7.37 -23.75 -0.31
N MET A 817 -6.07 -23.73 -0.07
CA MET A 817 -5.34 -22.49 0.20
C MET A 817 -4.05 -22.42 -0.60
N TYR A 818 -3.72 -21.21 -1.06
CA TYR A 818 -2.44 -20.90 -1.69
C TYR A 818 -1.87 -19.63 -1.04
N VAL A 819 -0.58 -19.66 -0.70
CA VAL A 819 0.17 -18.50 -0.19
C VAL A 819 1.31 -18.23 -1.16
N GLU A 820 1.29 -17.08 -1.83
CA GLU A 820 2.27 -16.68 -2.84
C GLU A 820 3.64 -16.35 -2.21
N TRP A 821 4.70 -16.35 -3.03
CA TRP A 821 6.03 -15.93 -2.59
C TRP A 821 6.01 -14.49 -2.05
N ASP A 822 6.85 -14.24 -1.03
CA ASP A 822 6.97 -12.94 -0.33
C ASP A 822 5.70 -12.50 0.45
N ASP A 823 4.63 -13.28 0.41
CA ASP A 823 3.43 -13.12 1.25
C ASP A 823 3.43 -14.11 2.42
N GLY A 824 2.52 -13.93 3.37
CA GLY A 824 2.52 -14.83 4.52
C GLY A 824 1.30 -14.80 5.43
N ILE A 825 1.27 -15.74 6.36
CA ILE A 825 0.28 -15.84 7.43
C ILE A 825 0.98 -15.86 8.78
N GLU A 826 0.66 -14.88 9.64
CA GLU A 826 1.06 -14.89 11.04
C GLU A 826 -0.10 -15.34 11.93
N ILE A 827 0.19 -16.31 12.80
CA ILE A 827 -0.69 -16.81 13.87
C ILE A 827 -0.14 -16.31 15.21
N PRO A 828 -0.65 -15.20 15.78
CA PRO A 828 -0.17 -14.64 17.04
C PRO A 828 -0.39 -15.55 18.26
N GLU A 829 0.35 -15.27 19.34
CA GLU A 829 0.19 -15.97 20.62
C GLU A 829 -1.26 -15.87 21.12
N GLY A 830 -1.83 -17.02 21.51
CA GLY A 830 -3.21 -17.11 22.02
C GLY A 830 -4.29 -17.28 20.94
N LEU A 831 -3.94 -17.18 19.65
CA LEU A 831 -4.85 -17.42 18.52
C LEU A 831 -4.62 -18.80 17.89
N THR A 832 -5.64 -19.27 17.17
CA THR A 832 -5.66 -20.58 16.52
C THR A 832 -6.12 -20.49 15.07
N LEU A 833 -5.30 -21.01 14.14
CA LEU A 833 -5.72 -21.34 12.77
C LEU A 833 -6.05 -22.83 12.71
N THR A 834 -7.25 -23.17 12.25
CA THR A 834 -7.66 -24.57 12.04
C THR A 834 -7.91 -24.82 10.56
N LEU A 835 -7.09 -25.69 9.97
CA LEU A 835 -7.27 -26.21 8.62
C LEU A 835 -8.09 -27.50 8.70
N SER A 836 -9.28 -27.50 8.12
CA SER A 836 -10.27 -28.59 8.27
C SER A 836 -10.86 -29.03 6.94
N GLY A 837 -11.51 -30.19 6.91
CA GLY A 837 -12.03 -30.76 5.66
C GLY A 837 -10.98 -31.57 4.88
N SER A 838 -11.29 -31.83 3.61
CA SER A 838 -10.45 -32.60 2.69
C SER A 838 -9.87 -31.67 1.63
N HIS A 839 -8.86 -30.89 2.03
CA HIS A 839 -8.32 -29.75 1.28
C HIS A 839 -6.79 -29.75 1.34
N TRP A 840 -6.17 -28.83 0.62
CA TRP A 840 -4.72 -28.64 0.66
C TRP A 840 -4.33 -27.18 0.87
N LEU A 841 -3.12 -26.96 1.38
CA LEU A 841 -2.45 -25.67 1.50
C LEU A 841 -1.12 -25.76 0.76
N ASP A 842 -0.99 -25.04 -0.34
CA ASP A 842 0.28 -24.85 -1.03
C ASP A 842 0.92 -23.55 -0.51
N ASN A 843 1.97 -23.70 0.30
CA ASN A 843 2.68 -22.57 0.90
C ASN A 843 3.97 -22.27 0.13
N SER A 844 3.91 -21.28 -0.76
CA SER A 844 5.09 -20.66 -1.40
C SER A 844 5.61 -19.45 -0.62
N GLY A 845 4.79 -18.87 0.26
CA GLY A 845 5.17 -17.79 1.17
C GLY A 845 5.61 -18.25 2.56
N ASP A 846 5.39 -17.40 3.56
CA ASP A 846 5.83 -17.64 4.93
C ASP A 846 4.66 -17.90 5.88
N ILE A 847 4.82 -18.89 6.77
CA ILE A 847 3.85 -19.15 7.84
C ILE A 847 4.55 -19.03 9.19
N TRP A 848 4.14 -18.05 10.00
CA TRP A 848 4.63 -17.83 11.35
C TRP A 848 3.61 -18.32 12.38
N VAL A 849 3.99 -19.33 13.16
CA VAL A 849 3.14 -19.95 14.18
C VAL A 849 3.66 -19.58 15.56
N TYR A 850 3.18 -18.45 16.12
CA TYR A 850 3.40 -18.08 17.53
C TYR A 850 2.28 -18.62 18.44
N GLY A 851 1.07 -18.78 17.89
CA GLY A 851 -0.11 -19.37 18.53
C GLY A 851 -0.25 -20.87 18.26
N THR A 852 -1.41 -21.29 17.75
CA THR A 852 -1.72 -22.69 17.44
C THR A 852 -2.14 -22.88 15.98
N LEU A 853 -1.53 -23.85 15.28
CA LEU A 853 -1.97 -24.32 13.97
C LEU A 853 -2.51 -25.75 14.09
N ASN A 854 -3.80 -25.95 13.83
CA ASN A 854 -4.42 -27.28 13.82
C ASN A 854 -4.61 -27.75 12.37
N ILE A 855 -3.95 -28.84 11.99
CA ILE A 855 -4.12 -29.47 10.68
C ILE A 855 -5.00 -30.71 10.86
N GLY A 856 -6.20 -30.67 10.30
CA GLY A 856 -7.17 -31.77 10.33
C GLY A 856 -6.71 -32.96 9.50
N SER A 857 -7.23 -34.17 9.81
CA SER A 857 -6.76 -35.44 9.23
C SER A 857 -6.99 -35.61 7.72
N GLY A 858 -7.78 -34.75 7.09
CA GLY A 858 -7.98 -34.72 5.63
C GLY A 858 -7.24 -33.58 4.93
N PHE A 859 -6.50 -32.75 5.67
CA PHE A 859 -5.89 -31.53 5.15
C PHE A 859 -4.40 -31.75 4.87
N THR A 860 -3.93 -31.49 3.64
CA THR A 860 -2.51 -31.67 3.28
C THR A 860 -1.80 -30.32 3.22
N VAL A 861 -0.60 -30.21 3.78
CA VAL A 861 0.22 -28.98 3.67
C VAL A 861 1.44 -29.25 2.81
N ASN A 862 1.55 -28.56 1.67
CA ASN A 862 2.71 -28.59 0.79
C ASN A 862 3.55 -27.34 1.03
N ASN A 863 4.60 -27.46 1.84
CA ASN A 863 5.46 -26.35 2.20
C ASN A 863 6.62 -26.19 1.22
N MET A 864 6.53 -25.24 0.29
CA MET A 864 7.58 -24.87 -0.67
C MET A 864 8.52 -23.78 -0.15
N SER A 865 8.17 -23.10 0.95
CA SER A 865 8.97 -22.03 1.55
C SER A 865 9.15 -22.22 3.08
N TYR A 866 8.89 -21.22 3.93
CA TYR A 866 9.21 -21.29 5.36
C TYR A 866 7.97 -21.47 6.23
N ILE A 867 8.06 -22.42 7.16
CA ILE A 867 7.18 -22.46 8.34
C ILE A 867 8.05 -22.25 9.58
N GLN A 868 7.79 -21.18 10.32
CA GLN A 868 8.47 -20.87 11.57
C GLN A 868 7.52 -21.11 12.74
N VAL A 869 7.92 -21.94 13.69
CA VAL A 869 7.06 -22.34 14.83
C VAL A 869 7.75 -21.97 16.13
N ASP A 870 7.18 -21.03 16.88
CA ASP A 870 7.49 -20.79 18.30
C ASP A 870 6.34 -21.27 19.21
N GLY A 871 5.13 -21.40 18.65
CA GLY A 871 3.93 -21.92 19.29
C GLY A 871 3.75 -23.43 19.12
N THR A 872 2.55 -23.87 18.71
CA THR A 872 2.22 -25.30 18.59
C THR A 872 1.52 -25.62 17.27
N VAL A 873 2.01 -26.63 16.55
CA VAL A 873 1.32 -27.24 15.41
C VAL A 873 0.75 -28.59 15.84
N PHE A 874 -0.57 -28.77 15.77
CA PHE A 874 -1.24 -30.06 15.91
C PHE A 874 -1.49 -30.69 14.54
N ASN A 875 -0.56 -31.51 14.09
CA ASN A 875 -0.65 -32.19 12.80
C ASN A 875 -1.37 -33.55 12.94
N HIS A 876 -2.56 -33.69 12.36
CA HIS A 876 -3.26 -34.97 12.25
C HIS A 876 -3.22 -35.57 10.83
N SER A 877 -2.46 -34.96 9.91
CA SER A 877 -2.39 -35.32 8.49
C SER A 877 -0.94 -35.25 7.98
N VAL A 878 -0.71 -34.85 6.74
CA VAL A 878 0.60 -34.83 6.09
C VAL A 878 1.07 -33.39 5.88
N ILE A 879 2.29 -33.10 6.32
CA ILE A 879 3.05 -31.92 5.92
C ILE A 879 4.17 -32.40 4.98
N ASN A 880 4.04 -32.12 3.69
CA ASN A 880 5.09 -32.29 2.70
C ASN A 880 6.03 -31.08 2.76
N ASN A 881 7.13 -31.22 3.49
CA ASN A 881 8.13 -30.17 3.62
C ASN A 881 9.12 -30.23 2.46
N MET A 882 8.97 -29.35 1.49
CA MET A 882 9.88 -29.19 0.35
C MET A 882 10.99 -28.17 0.60
N SER A 883 10.86 -27.32 1.63
CA SER A 883 11.85 -26.32 2.00
C SER A 883 12.17 -26.36 3.49
N ASN A 884 11.80 -25.37 4.29
CA ASN A 884 12.31 -25.28 5.66
C ASN A 884 11.20 -25.15 6.70
N ILE A 885 11.29 -25.97 7.75
CA ILE A 885 10.52 -25.81 8.97
C ILE A 885 11.51 -25.52 10.11
N THR A 886 11.33 -24.39 10.80
CA THR A 886 12.19 -23.97 11.90
C THR A 886 11.40 -23.91 13.20
N LEU A 887 11.79 -24.70 14.19
CA LEU A 887 11.25 -24.64 15.55
C LEU A 887 12.11 -23.68 16.38
N ILE A 888 11.55 -22.54 16.72
CA ILE A 888 12.18 -21.48 17.51
C ILE A 888 11.74 -21.64 18.97
N GLY A 889 12.60 -21.31 19.93
CA GLY A 889 12.20 -21.19 21.33
C GLY A 889 11.60 -22.46 21.94
N GLN A 890 10.28 -22.45 22.18
CA GLN A 890 9.51 -23.59 22.70
C GLN A 890 8.57 -24.21 21.65
N GLY A 891 8.74 -23.86 20.37
CA GLY A 891 7.94 -24.36 19.27
C GLY A 891 7.87 -25.87 19.18
N THR A 892 6.67 -26.41 18.95
CA THR A 892 6.45 -27.86 18.83
C THR A 892 5.52 -28.23 17.69
N ILE A 893 5.78 -29.38 17.05
CA ILE A 893 4.86 -30.04 16.13
C ILE A 893 4.52 -31.40 16.74
N GLN A 894 3.25 -31.60 17.07
CA GLN A 894 2.73 -32.81 17.71
C GLN A 894 1.47 -33.33 17.01
N GLY A 895 1.12 -34.59 17.24
CA GLY A 895 -0.10 -35.20 16.69
C GLY A 895 0.18 -36.55 16.03
N THR A 896 -0.82 -37.10 15.36
CA THR A 896 -0.73 -38.41 14.69
C THR A 896 -0.26 -38.32 13.24
N GLY A 897 -0.18 -37.10 12.69
CA GLY A 897 0.21 -36.83 11.32
C GLY A 897 1.72 -36.99 11.08
N ALA A 898 2.08 -37.16 9.81
CA ALA A 898 3.46 -37.27 9.35
C ALA A 898 4.00 -35.90 8.88
N VAL A 899 5.27 -35.64 9.16
CA VAL A 899 6.03 -34.57 8.51
C VAL A 899 7.04 -35.22 7.60
N VAL A 900 6.91 -35.02 6.29
CA VAL A 900 7.72 -35.66 5.26
C VAL A 900 8.67 -34.62 4.66
N GLY A 901 9.94 -34.70 5.01
CA GLY A 901 10.99 -33.85 4.44
C GLY A 901 11.47 -34.38 3.09
N MET A 902 11.23 -33.62 2.03
CA MET A 902 11.71 -33.91 0.67
C MET A 902 13.22 -33.62 0.56
N PRO A 903 13.91 -34.14 -0.48
CA PRO A 903 15.33 -33.84 -0.72
C PRO A 903 15.61 -32.33 -0.72
N GLY A 904 16.65 -31.89 0.00
CA GLY A 904 16.98 -30.47 0.15
C GLY A 904 16.22 -29.73 1.26
N SER A 905 15.15 -30.30 1.79
CA SER A 905 14.41 -29.72 2.90
C SER A 905 15.15 -29.83 4.24
N SER A 906 14.80 -28.97 5.19
CA SER A 906 15.30 -29.04 6.57
C SER A 906 14.20 -28.87 7.61
N LEU A 907 14.37 -29.56 8.72
CA LEU A 907 13.63 -29.35 9.96
C LEU A 907 14.65 -29.05 11.06
N THR A 908 14.64 -27.84 11.60
CA THR A 908 15.62 -27.42 12.62
C THR A 908 14.93 -27.19 13.96
N GLY A 909 15.54 -27.70 15.05
CA GLY A 909 15.00 -27.61 16.42
C GLY A 909 14.53 -28.97 16.99
N ASN A 910 14.16 -28.99 18.28
CA ASN A 910 13.74 -30.23 18.95
C ASN A 910 12.26 -30.51 18.70
N VAL A 911 11.95 -31.49 17.86
CA VAL A 911 10.58 -31.91 17.55
C VAL A 911 9.96 -32.61 18.77
N GLY A 912 8.89 -32.03 19.30
CA GLY A 912 8.06 -32.64 20.32
C GLY A 912 7.00 -33.57 19.72
N VAL A 913 7.32 -34.86 19.57
CA VAL A 913 6.33 -35.97 19.47
C VAL A 913 5.54 -36.08 18.14
N GLY A 914 6.19 -35.87 16.99
CA GLY A 914 5.70 -36.31 15.67
C GLY A 914 6.77 -37.10 14.91
N THR A 915 6.38 -38.05 14.04
CA THR A 915 7.35 -38.80 13.22
C THR A 915 7.75 -37.95 12.01
N TYR A 916 8.96 -37.43 12.02
CA TYR A 916 9.61 -36.84 10.85
C TYR A 916 10.21 -37.95 10.00
N TYR A 917 9.84 -37.99 8.72
CA TYR A 917 10.43 -38.89 7.73
C TYR A 917 11.25 -38.10 6.72
N ARG A 918 12.42 -38.60 6.35
CA ARG A 918 13.09 -38.18 5.10
C ARG A 918 12.54 -38.98 3.94
N ALA A 919 12.02 -38.30 2.93
CA ALA A 919 11.54 -38.95 1.71
C ALA A 919 12.71 -39.47 0.87
N ALA A 920 12.53 -40.64 0.28
CA ALA A 920 13.42 -41.21 -0.74
C ALA A 920 12.61 -41.72 -1.92
N GLU A 921 12.83 -41.14 -3.09
CA GLU A 921 12.16 -41.52 -4.34
C GLU A 921 13.04 -42.38 -5.25
N ASN A 922 14.35 -42.42 -4.99
CA ASN A 922 15.34 -43.22 -5.71
C ASN A 922 16.46 -43.70 -4.78
N GLU A 923 17.35 -44.56 -5.29
CA GLU A 923 18.44 -45.16 -4.51
C GLU A 923 19.43 -44.13 -3.95
N GLU A 924 19.77 -43.09 -4.72
CA GLU A 924 20.71 -42.06 -4.30
C GLU A 924 20.19 -41.32 -3.06
N GLN A 925 18.90 -40.93 -3.09
CA GLN A 925 18.22 -40.30 -1.97
C GLN A 925 18.07 -41.24 -0.76
N LEU A 926 17.83 -42.53 -0.98
CA LEU A 926 17.79 -43.52 0.10
C LEU A 926 19.14 -43.63 0.81
N ILE A 927 20.24 -43.71 0.04
CA ILE A 927 21.60 -43.78 0.59
C ILE A 927 21.94 -42.50 1.37
N GLU A 928 21.57 -41.33 0.84
CA GLU A 928 21.74 -40.06 1.54
C GLU A 928 20.95 -40.02 2.85
N ALA A 929 19.67 -40.40 2.82
CA ALA A 929 18.80 -40.40 3.98
C ALA A 929 19.29 -41.37 5.07
N LEU A 930 19.86 -42.52 4.71
CA LEU A 930 20.47 -43.46 5.66
C LEU A 930 21.65 -42.85 6.45
N GLY A 931 22.33 -41.85 5.88
CA GLY A 931 23.39 -41.11 6.57
C GLY A 931 22.91 -40.15 7.65
N SER A 932 21.62 -39.79 7.66
CA SER A 932 21.06 -38.77 8.56
C SER A 932 20.73 -39.30 9.97
N GLY A 933 20.38 -40.60 10.07
CA GLY A 933 19.85 -41.20 11.29
C GLY A 933 18.36 -40.93 11.55
N ASP A 934 17.70 -40.15 10.70
CA ASP A 934 16.26 -39.90 10.73
C ASP A 934 15.49 -41.13 10.18
N PRO A 935 14.22 -41.34 10.59
CA PRO A 935 13.33 -42.27 9.90
C PRO A 935 13.20 -41.93 8.42
N ILE A 936 13.15 -42.94 7.56
CA ILE A 936 13.08 -42.78 6.10
C ILE A 936 11.73 -43.27 5.61
N LEU A 937 11.13 -42.53 4.69
CA LEU A 937 9.93 -42.92 3.96
C LEU A 937 10.26 -43.05 2.47
N ILE A 938 10.13 -44.25 1.92
CA ILE A 938 10.31 -44.51 0.50
C ILE A 938 8.97 -44.22 -0.19
N THR A 939 8.93 -43.15 -0.98
CA THR A 939 7.73 -42.66 -1.69
C THR A 939 7.81 -42.88 -3.20
N GLY A 940 8.95 -43.32 -3.70
CA GLY A 940 9.18 -43.64 -5.11
C GLY A 940 9.61 -45.08 -5.31
N ASP A 941 10.18 -45.33 -6.48
CA ASP A 941 10.48 -46.67 -6.95
C ASP A 941 12.00 -46.92 -6.92
N VAL A 942 12.47 -47.53 -5.83
CA VAL A 942 13.89 -47.68 -5.54
C VAL A 942 14.36 -49.04 -6.02
N THR A 943 15.20 -49.07 -7.05
CA THR A 943 15.92 -50.29 -7.47
C THR A 943 17.37 -50.19 -7.06
N LEU A 944 17.88 -51.19 -6.34
CA LEU A 944 19.27 -51.21 -5.89
C LEU A 944 20.24 -51.42 -7.07
N SER A 945 21.36 -50.71 -7.06
CA SER A 945 22.50 -50.90 -7.97
C SER A 945 23.72 -51.50 -7.27
N GLY A 946 23.63 -51.72 -5.95
CA GLY A 946 24.64 -52.38 -5.13
C GLY A 946 24.06 -52.94 -3.83
N ASP A 947 24.87 -53.70 -3.09
CA ASP A 947 24.48 -54.22 -1.77
C ASP A 947 24.31 -53.06 -0.78
N LEU A 948 23.18 -53.04 -0.05
CA LEU A 948 22.79 -51.93 0.81
C LEU A 948 22.47 -52.42 2.24
N PRO A 949 23.24 -52.01 3.26
CA PRO A 949 22.88 -52.22 4.66
C PRO A 949 21.96 -51.10 5.19
N LEU A 950 20.86 -51.48 5.83
CA LEU A 950 19.93 -50.58 6.50
C LEU A 950 20.17 -50.59 8.01
N THR A 951 20.42 -49.42 8.58
CA THR A 951 20.78 -49.24 9.99
C THR A 951 19.72 -48.52 10.83
N GLY A 952 18.66 -48.00 10.20
CA GLY A 952 17.63 -47.16 10.82
C GLY A 952 16.21 -47.69 10.64
N ILE A 953 15.24 -46.78 10.75
CA ILE A 953 13.83 -47.05 10.47
C ILE A 953 13.56 -46.64 9.03
N VAL A 954 13.15 -47.58 8.19
CA VAL A 954 12.75 -47.34 6.81
C VAL A 954 11.33 -47.84 6.63
N THR A 955 10.46 -47.00 6.09
CA THR A 955 9.07 -47.31 5.77
C THR A 955 8.88 -47.19 4.26
N VAL A 956 8.22 -48.14 3.61
CA VAL A 956 7.89 -48.09 2.18
C VAL A 956 6.41 -47.74 2.05
N GLY A 957 6.19 -46.51 1.57
CA GLY A 957 4.91 -45.81 1.46
C GLY A 957 4.07 -45.74 2.74
N LEU A 958 3.00 -44.94 2.68
CA LEU A 958 2.03 -44.71 3.76
C LEU A 958 0.65 -44.44 3.14
N GLU A 959 -0.43 -44.89 3.80
CA GLU A 959 -1.82 -44.86 3.31
C GLU A 959 -2.28 -43.48 2.83
N ASN A 960 -1.74 -42.40 3.40
CA ASN A 960 -2.11 -41.02 3.11
C ASN A 960 -0.99 -40.18 2.47
N VAL A 961 0.13 -40.78 2.05
CA VAL A 961 1.25 -40.04 1.42
C VAL A 961 1.42 -40.46 -0.04
N ARG A 962 1.94 -41.66 -0.27
CA ARG A 962 2.21 -42.25 -1.59
C ARG A 962 2.60 -43.72 -1.41
N ASN A 963 2.32 -44.52 -2.44
CA ASN A 963 2.86 -45.87 -2.54
C ASN A 963 4.36 -45.81 -2.88
N GLY A 964 5.17 -46.60 -2.18
CA GLY A 964 6.59 -46.78 -2.50
C GLY A 964 6.88 -48.18 -3.03
N ALA A 965 8.02 -48.36 -3.66
CA ALA A 965 8.51 -49.69 -4.00
C ALA A 965 10.03 -49.80 -3.78
N VAL A 966 10.45 -50.98 -3.33
CA VAL A 966 11.87 -51.32 -3.19
C VAL A 966 12.13 -52.62 -3.92
N ARG A 967 13.04 -52.58 -4.89
CA ARG A 967 13.46 -53.72 -5.71
C ARG A 967 14.94 -54.01 -5.48
N THR A 968 15.29 -55.23 -5.10
CA THR A 968 16.70 -55.58 -4.88
C THR A 968 17.51 -55.71 -6.17
N GLY A 969 16.86 -55.94 -7.31
CA GLY A 969 17.56 -56.40 -8.52
C GLY A 969 18.39 -57.66 -8.21
N ALA A 970 19.64 -57.70 -8.68
CA ALA A 970 20.61 -58.77 -8.39
C ALA A 970 21.46 -58.51 -7.12
N HIS A 971 21.04 -57.61 -6.24
CA HIS A 971 21.82 -57.16 -5.08
C HIS A 971 21.19 -57.57 -3.75
N THR A 972 21.95 -57.38 -2.66
CA THR A 972 21.52 -57.73 -1.30
C THR A 972 21.09 -56.51 -0.49
N LEU A 973 19.86 -56.51 0.02
CA LEU A 973 19.40 -55.58 1.06
C LEU A 973 19.58 -56.23 2.45
N THR A 974 20.44 -55.67 3.30
CA THR A 974 20.66 -56.19 4.66
C THR A 974 19.97 -55.32 5.69
N ILE A 975 18.97 -55.84 6.41
CA ILE A 975 18.34 -55.13 7.53
C ILE A 975 19.15 -55.46 8.78
N GLU A 976 19.92 -54.50 9.27
CA GLU A 976 20.81 -54.69 10.41
C GLU A 976 20.06 -54.93 11.72
N ASN A 977 20.75 -55.49 12.71
CA ASN A 977 20.15 -55.72 14.02
C ASN A 977 19.73 -54.40 14.68
N GLY A 978 18.46 -54.28 15.05
CA GLY A 978 17.85 -53.06 15.59
C GLY A 978 17.27 -52.11 14.54
N ALA A 979 17.52 -52.34 13.24
CA ALA A 979 16.85 -51.63 12.16
C ALA A 979 15.42 -52.16 11.95
N VAL A 980 14.55 -51.29 11.42
CA VAL A 980 13.17 -51.61 11.07
C VAL A 980 12.97 -51.32 9.59
N PHE A 981 12.50 -52.30 8.84
CA PHE A 981 12.03 -52.14 7.47
C PHE A 981 10.55 -52.50 7.43
N ALA A 982 9.71 -51.48 7.32
CA ALA A 982 8.26 -51.64 7.21
C ALA A 982 7.83 -51.34 5.78
N VAL A 983 6.98 -52.17 5.20
CA VAL A 983 6.33 -51.89 3.92
C VAL A 983 4.87 -51.67 4.26
N ASP A 984 4.43 -50.42 4.40
CA ASP A 984 3.10 -50.12 4.94
C ASP A 984 2.06 -50.07 3.81
N CYS A 985 2.32 -49.22 2.81
CA CYS A 985 1.55 -49.10 1.57
C CYS A 985 2.53 -49.08 0.38
N GLY A 986 2.72 -50.22 -0.28
CA GLY A 986 3.75 -50.31 -1.31
C GLY A 986 4.20 -51.74 -1.62
N GLU A 987 5.33 -51.87 -2.27
CA GLU A 987 5.84 -53.17 -2.73
C GLU A 987 7.31 -53.38 -2.33
N LEU A 988 7.61 -54.60 -1.89
CA LEU A 988 8.98 -55.10 -1.75
C LEU A 988 9.19 -56.24 -2.74
N GLU A 989 10.08 -56.04 -3.72
CA GLU A 989 10.43 -57.05 -4.72
C GLU A 989 11.86 -57.54 -4.53
N ILE A 990 12.03 -58.86 -4.43
CA ILE A 990 13.33 -59.52 -4.46
C ILE A 990 13.56 -60.02 -5.89
N GLY A 991 14.48 -59.35 -6.60
CA GLY A 991 14.79 -59.60 -8.00
C GLY A 991 15.53 -60.93 -8.25
N GLU A 992 15.76 -61.24 -9.53
CA GLU A 992 16.55 -62.43 -9.92
C GLU A 992 17.99 -62.33 -9.38
N GLU A 993 18.46 -63.38 -8.71
CA GLU A 993 19.73 -63.42 -7.95
C GLU A 993 19.84 -62.42 -6.77
N GLY A 994 18.77 -61.66 -6.49
CA GLY A 994 18.68 -60.72 -5.38
C GLY A 994 18.49 -61.38 -4.03
N ALA A 995 18.79 -60.65 -2.95
CA ALA A 995 18.59 -61.17 -1.60
C ALA A 995 18.15 -60.10 -0.61
N ILE A 996 17.37 -60.51 0.38
CA ILE A 996 17.13 -59.76 1.61
C ILE A 996 17.68 -60.56 2.79
N VAL A 997 18.53 -59.93 3.60
CA VAL A 997 19.05 -60.51 4.84
C VAL A 997 18.46 -59.74 6.02
N ASN A 998 17.41 -60.27 6.63
CA ASN A 998 16.73 -59.65 7.76
C ASN A 998 17.31 -60.12 9.10
N ASN A 999 18.21 -59.31 9.68
CA ASN A 999 18.72 -59.45 11.04
C ASN A 999 17.97 -58.56 12.06
N GLY A 1000 17.09 -57.66 11.59
CA GLY A 1000 16.29 -56.74 12.39
C GLY A 1000 14.80 -57.10 12.39
N SER A 1001 13.96 -56.11 12.10
CA SER A 1001 12.51 -56.27 11.93
C SER A 1001 12.09 -55.98 10.50
N LEU A 1002 11.40 -56.93 9.87
CA LEU A 1002 10.76 -56.77 8.57
C LEU A 1002 9.26 -57.00 8.74
N THR A 1003 8.44 -56.04 8.31
CA THR A 1003 6.97 -56.13 8.36
C THR A 1003 6.36 -55.69 7.05
N ILE A 1004 5.42 -56.47 6.53
CA ILE A 1004 4.61 -56.08 5.37
C ILE A 1004 3.19 -55.83 5.89
N GLY A 1005 2.72 -54.59 5.78
CA GLY A 1005 1.41 -54.07 6.15
C GLY A 1005 0.25 -54.67 5.34
N GLU A 1006 -0.98 -54.28 5.69
CA GLU A 1006 -2.21 -54.85 5.10
C GLU A 1006 -2.47 -54.36 3.67
N TYR A 1007 -1.92 -53.20 3.31
CA TYR A 1007 -2.06 -52.56 2.00
C TYR A 1007 -0.78 -52.67 1.15
N SER A 1008 0.10 -53.63 1.45
CA SER A 1008 1.39 -53.77 0.79
C SER A 1008 1.70 -55.18 0.29
N GLY A 1009 2.78 -55.30 -0.46
CA GLY A 1009 3.17 -56.49 -1.20
C GLY A 1009 4.57 -57.00 -0.92
N LEU A 1010 4.73 -58.32 -0.97
CA LEU A 1010 6.04 -58.98 -1.08
C LEU A 1010 6.08 -59.84 -2.35
N ARG A 1011 6.95 -59.51 -3.30
CA ARG A 1011 7.23 -60.32 -4.49
C ARG A 1011 8.63 -60.93 -4.42
N ILE A 1012 8.76 -62.22 -4.74
CA ILE A 1012 10.06 -62.90 -4.88
C ILE A 1012 10.14 -63.55 -6.27
N LEU A 1013 11.05 -63.05 -7.11
CA LEU A 1013 11.30 -63.55 -8.46
C LEU A 1013 12.20 -64.82 -8.46
N ALA A 1014 12.44 -65.40 -9.63
CA ALA A 1014 13.26 -66.60 -9.79
C ALA A 1014 14.65 -66.42 -9.15
N ASP A 1015 15.07 -67.37 -8.32
CA ASP A 1015 16.36 -67.36 -7.60
C ASP A 1015 16.57 -66.23 -6.58
N GLY A 1016 15.56 -65.38 -6.31
CA GLY A 1016 15.60 -64.38 -5.23
C GLY A 1016 15.45 -65.03 -3.85
N THR A 1017 16.13 -64.51 -2.81
CA THR A 1017 16.08 -65.12 -1.47
C THR A 1017 15.77 -64.14 -0.33
N LEU A 1018 14.94 -64.54 0.62
CA LEU A 1018 14.72 -63.86 1.89
C LEU A 1018 15.30 -64.70 3.02
N THR A 1019 16.43 -64.28 3.58
CA THR A 1019 17.04 -64.89 4.76
C THR A 1019 16.65 -64.13 6.01
N THR A 1020 15.99 -64.76 6.98
CA THR A 1020 15.53 -64.08 8.20
C THR A 1020 15.86 -64.81 9.50
N GLN A 1021 16.26 -64.06 10.53
CA GLN A 1021 16.50 -64.59 11.87
C GLN A 1021 15.29 -64.45 12.81
N SER A 1022 14.37 -63.53 12.50
CA SER A 1022 13.14 -63.22 13.22
C SER A 1022 11.92 -63.61 12.39
N ASP A 1023 10.77 -63.79 13.03
CA ASP A 1023 9.55 -64.09 12.28
C ASP A 1023 9.11 -62.85 11.48
N VAL A 1024 8.79 -63.04 10.20
CA VAL A 1024 8.27 -62.01 9.30
C VAL A 1024 6.78 -62.24 9.12
N TYR A 1025 5.98 -61.20 9.28
CA TYR A 1025 4.54 -61.26 9.08
C TYR A 1025 4.19 -60.50 7.80
N VAL A 1026 3.65 -61.23 6.83
CA VAL A 1026 3.19 -60.66 5.56
C VAL A 1026 1.68 -60.49 5.64
N ASN A 1027 1.25 -59.26 5.94
CA ASN A 1027 -0.15 -58.97 6.21
C ASN A 1027 -0.96 -58.61 4.96
N GLY A 1028 -0.29 -58.19 3.88
CA GLY A 1028 -0.89 -57.88 2.59
C GLY A 1028 -0.63 -58.96 1.55
N TRP A 1029 -0.55 -58.58 0.27
CA TRP A 1029 -0.40 -59.53 -0.83
C TRP A 1029 1.03 -60.07 -0.93
N HIS A 1030 1.15 -61.26 -1.53
CA HIS A 1030 2.44 -61.90 -1.72
C HIS A 1030 2.45 -62.74 -2.99
N ASP A 1031 3.59 -62.76 -3.68
CA ASP A 1031 3.77 -63.43 -4.97
C ASP A 1031 5.15 -64.10 -5.02
N PHE A 1032 5.16 -65.43 -5.00
CA PHE A 1032 6.39 -66.24 -5.06
C PHE A 1032 6.50 -66.91 -6.42
N TYR A 1033 7.67 -66.81 -7.05
CA TYR A 1033 7.95 -67.39 -8.37
C TYR A 1033 7.56 -68.87 -8.49
N ASP A 1034 7.87 -69.68 -7.48
CA ASP A 1034 7.44 -71.07 -7.38
C ASP A 1034 6.88 -71.36 -5.99
N TRP A 1035 5.56 -71.25 -5.89
CA TRP A 1035 4.81 -71.44 -4.65
C TRP A 1035 5.07 -72.80 -3.99
N ASP A 1036 5.18 -73.86 -4.79
CA ASP A 1036 5.33 -75.24 -4.30
C ASP A 1036 6.70 -75.49 -3.68
N ASN A 1037 7.68 -74.61 -3.93
CA ASN A 1037 9.06 -74.70 -3.46
C ASN A 1037 9.48 -73.49 -2.62
N GLN A 1038 8.56 -72.86 -1.90
CA GLN A 1038 8.81 -71.67 -1.07
C GLN A 1038 9.99 -71.80 -0.08
N ASP A 1039 10.25 -73.01 0.43
CA ASP A 1039 11.40 -73.31 1.30
C ASP A 1039 12.77 -73.05 0.64
N LEU A 1040 12.84 -72.96 -0.71
CA LEU A 1040 14.06 -72.60 -1.44
C LEU A 1040 14.34 -71.09 -1.40
N TYR A 1041 13.30 -70.27 -1.28
CA TYR A 1041 13.39 -68.81 -1.28
C TYR A 1041 13.45 -68.24 0.15
N LEU A 1042 12.86 -68.94 1.12
CA LEU A 1042 12.76 -68.53 2.52
C LEU A 1042 13.81 -69.27 3.38
N LEU A 1043 14.88 -68.57 3.72
CA LEU A 1043 16.04 -69.14 4.43
C LEU A 1043 16.15 -68.57 5.85
N GLY A 1044 16.85 -69.28 6.74
CA GLY A 1044 17.17 -68.80 8.09
C GLY A 1044 16.43 -69.52 9.22
N SER A 1045 16.43 -68.91 10.41
CA SER A 1045 15.81 -69.48 11.63
C SER A 1045 14.45 -68.89 11.97
N GLY A 1046 14.14 -67.71 11.43
CA GLY A 1046 12.83 -67.08 11.56
C GLY A 1046 11.85 -67.68 10.56
N LYS A 1047 10.55 -67.62 10.87
CA LYS A 1047 9.49 -68.07 9.98
C LYS A 1047 8.85 -66.89 9.26
N VAL A 1048 8.58 -67.03 7.97
CA VAL A 1048 7.70 -66.08 7.27
C VAL A 1048 6.28 -66.61 7.38
N HIS A 1049 5.37 -65.80 7.93
CA HIS A 1049 3.95 -66.13 8.04
C HIS A 1049 3.18 -65.34 6.99
N CYS A 1050 2.64 -66.05 6.00
CA CYS A 1050 1.73 -65.49 5.02
C CYS A 1050 0.30 -65.89 5.38
N PHE A 1051 -0.65 -64.97 5.22
CA PHE A 1051 -2.06 -65.18 5.56
C PHE A 1051 -2.92 -65.21 4.30
N ALA A 1052 -3.99 -66.01 4.34
CA ALA A 1052 -5.00 -65.99 3.28
C ALA A 1052 -5.76 -64.67 3.34
N SER A 1053 -6.10 -64.14 2.19
CA SER A 1053 -6.94 -62.95 2.06
C SER A 1053 -8.40 -63.32 1.78
N GLU A 1054 -9.32 -62.36 1.96
CA GLU A 1054 -10.72 -62.52 1.53
C GLU A 1054 -10.80 -62.76 0.01
N ARG A 1055 -9.94 -62.10 -0.75
CA ARG A 1055 -9.78 -62.29 -2.21
C ARG A 1055 -9.41 -63.73 -2.56
N ASP A 1056 -8.47 -64.34 -1.85
CA ASP A 1056 -8.07 -65.73 -2.13
C ASP A 1056 -9.25 -66.70 -1.92
N LEU A 1057 -10.05 -66.47 -0.87
CA LEU A 1057 -11.26 -67.27 -0.63
C LEU A 1057 -12.35 -67.02 -1.67
N VAL A 1058 -12.62 -65.77 -2.01
CA VAL A 1058 -13.62 -65.41 -3.03
C VAL A 1058 -13.26 -66.03 -4.38
N HIS A 1059 -11.99 -65.93 -4.78
CA HIS A 1059 -11.50 -66.53 -6.01
C HIS A 1059 -11.62 -68.06 -5.98
N PHE A 1060 -11.23 -68.70 -4.87
CA PHE A 1060 -11.40 -70.14 -4.69
C PHE A 1060 -12.88 -70.59 -4.79
N LEU A 1061 -13.78 -69.86 -4.12
CA LEU A 1061 -15.22 -70.14 -4.15
C LEU A 1061 -15.77 -69.99 -5.56
N TYR A 1062 -15.35 -68.95 -6.28
CA TYR A 1062 -15.68 -68.78 -7.68
C TYR A 1062 -15.18 -69.97 -8.53
N CYS A 1063 -13.91 -70.36 -8.41
CA CYS A 1063 -13.38 -71.51 -9.15
C CYS A 1063 -14.14 -72.81 -8.84
N CYS A 1064 -14.49 -73.06 -7.58
CA CYS A 1064 -15.31 -74.21 -7.19
C CYS A 1064 -16.70 -74.24 -7.86
N LEU A 1065 -17.26 -73.07 -8.10
CA LEU A 1065 -18.59 -72.91 -8.68
C LEU A 1065 -18.56 -72.94 -10.22
N TYR A 1066 -17.48 -72.45 -10.86
CA TYR A 1066 -17.51 -72.09 -12.28
C TYR A 1066 -16.32 -72.60 -13.14
N GLU A 1067 -15.14 -72.89 -12.60
CA GLU A 1067 -13.92 -73.17 -13.40
C GLU A 1067 -13.34 -74.58 -13.21
N THR A 1068 -12.64 -75.07 -14.24
CA THR A 1068 -12.16 -76.46 -14.38
C THR A 1068 -10.67 -76.68 -14.15
N ASP A 1069 -9.89 -75.64 -13.86
CA ASP A 1069 -8.44 -75.70 -14.06
C ASP A 1069 -7.67 -76.44 -12.94
N ASN A 1070 -8.31 -76.70 -11.78
CA ASN A 1070 -7.71 -77.46 -10.67
C ASN A 1070 -8.13 -78.95 -10.60
N GLY A 1071 -8.66 -79.53 -11.67
CA GLY A 1071 -8.80 -80.99 -11.82
C GLY A 1071 -9.95 -81.67 -11.06
N GLY A 1072 -10.82 -80.92 -10.37
CA GLY A 1072 -12.12 -81.41 -9.87
C GLY A 1072 -13.24 -81.20 -10.90
N PRO A 1073 -14.23 -82.12 -11.05
CA PRO A 1073 -15.38 -81.83 -11.89
C PRO A 1073 -16.17 -80.65 -11.29
N PRO A 1074 -16.54 -79.62 -12.09
CA PRO A 1074 -17.37 -78.53 -11.60
C PRO A 1074 -18.70 -79.11 -11.08
N ILE A 1075 -19.25 -78.50 -10.04
CA ILE A 1075 -20.51 -78.95 -9.43
C ILE A 1075 -21.62 -78.77 -10.48
N THR A 1076 -21.94 -79.85 -11.19
CA THR A 1076 -22.58 -79.89 -12.52
C THR A 1076 -24.06 -79.47 -12.53
N LYS A 1077 -24.58 -78.99 -11.39
CA LYS A 1077 -25.99 -78.66 -11.13
C LYS A 1077 -26.32 -77.16 -11.16
N ILE A 1078 -25.35 -76.28 -11.37
CA ILE A 1078 -25.46 -74.87 -10.94
C ILE A 1078 -25.50 -73.85 -12.10
N TYR A 1079 -25.09 -74.21 -13.33
CA TYR A 1079 -25.03 -73.29 -14.48
C TYR A 1079 -26.35 -72.55 -14.81
N ASP A 1080 -27.51 -73.08 -14.39
CA ASP A 1080 -28.82 -72.49 -14.70
C ASP A 1080 -29.36 -71.54 -13.58
N ILE A 1081 -28.67 -71.40 -12.44
CA ILE A 1081 -29.20 -70.72 -11.23
C ILE A 1081 -28.41 -69.46 -10.84
N LEU A 1082 -27.16 -69.31 -11.28
CA LEU A 1082 -26.28 -68.23 -10.85
C LEU A 1082 -25.68 -67.47 -12.06
N ALA A 1083 -25.47 -66.16 -11.93
CA ALA A 1083 -24.72 -65.38 -12.92
C ALA A 1083 -23.24 -65.82 -12.94
N SER A 1084 -22.65 -66.06 -14.11
CA SER A 1084 -21.21 -66.38 -14.31
C SER A 1084 -20.41 -65.13 -14.71
N ALA A 1085 -19.08 -65.18 -14.67
CA ALA A 1085 -18.24 -64.05 -15.12
C ALA A 1085 -18.52 -63.61 -16.57
N GLU A 1086 -18.91 -64.55 -17.44
CA GLU A 1086 -19.33 -64.28 -18.84
C GLU A 1086 -20.58 -63.35 -18.93
N SER A 1087 -21.27 -63.09 -17.82
CA SER A 1087 -22.41 -62.14 -17.76
C SER A 1087 -21.95 -60.67 -17.80
N PHE A 1088 -20.66 -60.42 -17.51
CA PHE A 1088 -20.06 -59.09 -17.35
C PHE A 1088 -19.14 -58.72 -18.54
N ASP A 1089 -19.46 -59.22 -19.73
CA ASP A 1089 -18.70 -59.07 -21.00
C ASP A 1089 -18.40 -57.62 -21.47
N ASP A 1090 -18.86 -56.59 -20.76
CA ASP A 1090 -18.44 -55.20 -20.97
C ASP A 1090 -17.95 -54.60 -19.65
N GLY A 1091 -16.81 -53.90 -19.69
CA GLY A 1091 -16.19 -53.28 -18.51
C GLY A 1091 -17.12 -52.29 -17.79
N THR A 1092 -18.14 -51.76 -18.48
CA THR A 1092 -19.11 -50.80 -17.95
C THR A 1092 -20.04 -51.43 -16.91
N LYS A 1093 -20.41 -52.71 -17.06
CA LYS A 1093 -21.21 -53.45 -16.06
C LYS A 1093 -20.41 -53.84 -14.83
N LEU A 1094 -19.14 -54.17 -15.01
CA LEU A 1094 -18.22 -54.48 -13.92
C LEU A 1094 -17.99 -53.22 -13.07
N GLU A 1095 -17.74 -52.09 -13.74
CA GLU A 1095 -17.56 -50.76 -13.13
C GLU A 1095 -18.82 -50.27 -12.41
N ALA A 1096 -20.02 -50.52 -12.97
CA ALA A 1096 -21.28 -50.20 -12.29
C ALA A 1096 -21.49 -50.97 -10.98
N ILE A 1097 -20.99 -52.21 -10.89
CA ILE A 1097 -21.00 -53.00 -9.65
C ILE A 1097 -19.89 -52.52 -8.71
N GLY A 1098 -18.70 -52.22 -9.24
CA GLY A 1098 -17.59 -51.67 -8.47
C GLY A 1098 -17.94 -50.35 -7.78
N ASN A 1099 -18.64 -49.47 -8.49
CA ASN A 1099 -19.14 -48.20 -7.94
C ASN A 1099 -20.17 -48.39 -6.81
N ALA A 1100 -20.79 -49.55 -6.70
CA ALA A 1100 -21.74 -49.88 -5.64
C ALA A 1100 -21.10 -50.57 -4.42
N ILE A 1101 -19.81 -50.93 -4.50
CA ILE A 1101 -19.08 -51.68 -3.45
C ILE A 1101 -17.79 -50.92 -3.11
N SER A 1102 -17.74 -50.30 -1.94
CA SER A 1102 -16.53 -49.64 -1.44
C SER A 1102 -15.37 -50.64 -1.29
N GLY A 1103 -14.17 -50.30 -1.80
CA GLY A 1103 -12.98 -51.16 -1.78
C GLY A 1103 -12.80 -52.08 -3.00
N PHE A 1104 -13.66 -51.95 -4.03
CA PHE A 1104 -13.56 -52.70 -5.30
C PHE A 1104 -12.38 -52.24 -6.19
N ASP A 1105 -12.00 -50.98 -6.06
CA ASP A 1105 -10.79 -50.36 -6.65
C ASP A 1105 -9.51 -51.09 -6.24
N GLN A 1106 -9.46 -51.68 -5.04
CA GLN A 1106 -8.31 -52.46 -4.57
C GLN A 1106 -8.06 -53.76 -5.37
N LEU A 1107 -8.94 -54.11 -6.30
CA LEU A 1107 -8.82 -55.25 -7.22
C LEU A 1107 -8.45 -54.83 -8.65
N GLU A 1108 -8.10 -53.57 -8.92
CA GLU A 1108 -7.86 -53.04 -10.28
C GLU A 1108 -6.88 -53.87 -11.12
N PHE A 1109 -5.85 -54.45 -10.48
CA PHE A 1109 -4.85 -55.30 -11.13
C PHE A 1109 -5.19 -56.80 -11.12
N ASP A 1110 -6.34 -57.18 -10.57
CA ASP A 1110 -6.82 -58.55 -10.48
C ASP A 1110 -8.20 -58.70 -11.10
N THR A 1111 -8.21 -58.68 -12.44
CA THR A 1111 -9.42 -58.83 -13.24
C THR A 1111 -10.21 -60.10 -12.87
N SER A 1112 -9.52 -61.21 -12.57
CA SER A 1112 -10.16 -62.45 -12.12
C SER A 1112 -10.84 -62.29 -10.77
N GLY A 1113 -10.19 -61.60 -9.82
CA GLY A 1113 -10.77 -61.20 -8.54
C GLY A 1113 -12.00 -60.30 -8.71
N GLN A 1114 -11.95 -59.27 -9.57
CA GLN A 1114 -13.08 -58.38 -9.84
C GLN A 1114 -14.29 -59.17 -10.37
N TYR A 1115 -14.07 -60.07 -11.33
CA TYR A 1115 -15.14 -60.92 -11.85
C TYR A 1115 -15.70 -61.88 -10.80
N ALA A 1116 -14.84 -62.48 -9.95
CA ALA A 1116 -15.27 -63.34 -8.86
C ALA A 1116 -16.12 -62.59 -7.83
N TYR A 1117 -15.71 -61.39 -7.41
CA TYR A 1117 -16.46 -60.52 -6.51
C TYR A 1117 -17.78 -60.06 -7.13
N ALA A 1118 -17.79 -59.61 -8.38
CA ALA A 1118 -19.00 -59.19 -9.08
C ALA A 1118 -20.00 -60.35 -9.22
N ALA A 1119 -19.52 -61.55 -9.58
CA ALA A 1119 -20.36 -62.74 -9.67
C ALA A 1119 -20.97 -63.12 -8.31
N LEU A 1120 -20.17 -63.21 -7.24
CA LEU A 1120 -20.69 -63.55 -5.91
C LEU A 1120 -21.59 -62.46 -5.32
N SER A 1121 -21.33 -61.18 -5.60
CA SER A 1121 -22.16 -60.05 -5.17
C SER A 1121 -23.53 -60.05 -5.84
N VAL A 1122 -23.59 -60.19 -7.17
CA VAL A 1122 -24.86 -60.26 -7.93
C VAL A 1122 -25.72 -61.45 -7.51
N ASN A 1123 -25.07 -62.55 -7.11
CA ASN A 1123 -25.76 -63.73 -6.60
C ASN A 1123 -26.19 -63.59 -5.12
N GLY A 1124 -25.83 -62.49 -4.45
CA GLY A 1124 -26.17 -62.18 -3.06
C GLY A 1124 -25.40 -63.01 -2.03
N ASN A 1125 -24.22 -63.52 -2.40
CA ASN A 1125 -23.36 -64.33 -1.54
C ASN A 1125 -22.40 -63.48 -0.70
N ILE A 1126 -22.06 -62.28 -1.18
CA ILE A 1126 -21.36 -61.24 -0.41
C ILE A 1126 -22.44 -60.26 0.08
N ILE A 1127 -22.48 -60.00 1.40
CA ILE A 1127 -23.49 -59.13 2.04
C ILE A 1127 -22.74 -57.96 2.70
N GLY A 1128 -22.72 -56.81 2.03
CA GLY A 1128 -22.12 -55.58 2.55
C GLY A 1128 -21.81 -54.58 1.43
N ASP A 1129 -21.78 -53.29 1.78
CA ASP A 1129 -21.48 -52.19 0.85
C ASP A 1129 -19.96 -51.89 0.78
N SER A 1130 -19.13 -52.67 1.50
CA SER A 1130 -17.68 -52.50 1.58
C SER A 1130 -16.97 -53.85 1.63
N ILE A 1131 -15.84 -53.96 0.93
CA ILE A 1131 -14.92 -55.10 0.90
C ILE A 1131 -13.51 -54.63 1.23
N VAL A 1132 -12.68 -55.53 1.79
CA VAL A 1132 -11.24 -55.30 1.97
C VAL A 1132 -10.51 -56.51 1.41
N PRO A 1133 -10.33 -56.59 0.08
CA PRO A 1133 -9.99 -57.83 -0.61
C PRO A 1133 -8.71 -58.49 -0.08
N HIS A 1134 -7.74 -57.68 0.33
CA HIS A 1134 -6.44 -58.14 0.84
C HIS A 1134 -6.41 -58.32 2.36
N ALA A 1135 -7.52 -58.05 3.07
CA ALA A 1135 -7.58 -58.25 4.51
C ALA A 1135 -7.40 -59.72 4.88
N LYS A 1136 -6.70 -59.95 5.99
CA LYS A 1136 -6.47 -61.30 6.51
C LYS A 1136 -7.78 -62.01 6.80
N LEU A 1137 -7.91 -63.19 6.21
CA LEU A 1137 -9.05 -64.04 6.38
C LEU A 1137 -9.01 -64.71 7.76
N THR A 1138 -9.99 -64.34 8.60
CA THR A 1138 -10.25 -65.09 9.84
C THR A 1138 -11.10 -66.32 9.53
N TYR A 1139 -10.99 -67.35 10.36
CA TYR A 1139 -11.90 -68.50 10.28
C TYR A 1139 -13.39 -68.10 10.41
N ALA A 1140 -13.70 -67.01 11.12
CA ALA A 1140 -15.06 -66.49 11.25
C ALA A 1140 -15.59 -65.89 9.93
N ASN A 1141 -14.79 -65.05 9.27
CA ASN A 1141 -15.13 -64.47 7.97
C ASN A 1141 -15.28 -65.57 6.91
N ALA A 1142 -14.34 -66.52 6.89
CA ALA A 1142 -14.42 -67.67 6.00
C ALA A 1142 -15.67 -68.52 6.24
N LYS A 1143 -16.00 -68.81 7.51
CA LYS A 1143 -17.24 -69.52 7.91
C LYS A 1143 -18.48 -68.81 7.41
N ALA A 1144 -18.54 -67.48 7.52
CA ALA A 1144 -19.69 -66.69 7.08
C ALA A 1144 -19.88 -66.78 5.55
N LEU A 1145 -18.82 -66.52 4.78
CA LEU A 1145 -18.87 -66.51 3.31
C LEU A 1145 -19.16 -67.91 2.73
N MET A 1146 -18.45 -68.93 3.21
CA MET A 1146 -18.67 -70.33 2.81
C MET A 1146 -20.07 -70.83 3.19
N ASN A 1147 -20.62 -70.44 4.35
CA ASN A 1147 -22.02 -70.75 4.70
C ASN A 1147 -23.01 -70.06 3.77
N ALA A 1148 -22.76 -68.80 3.38
CA ALA A 1148 -23.62 -68.10 2.44
C ALA A 1148 -23.65 -68.83 1.08
N VAL A 1149 -22.50 -69.28 0.60
CA VAL A 1149 -22.39 -70.12 -0.61
C VAL A 1149 -23.12 -71.45 -0.43
N ALA A 1150 -22.82 -72.23 0.61
CA ALA A 1150 -23.46 -73.53 0.82
C ALA A 1150 -24.98 -73.45 1.01
N ASN A 1151 -25.49 -72.44 1.74
CA ASN A 1151 -26.91 -72.19 1.89
C ASN A 1151 -27.58 -71.88 0.54
N LYS A 1152 -26.92 -71.10 -0.31
CA LYS A 1152 -27.40 -70.78 -1.66
C LYS A 1152 -27.46 -72.04 -2.53
N LEU A 1153 -26.50 -72.94 -2.38
CA LEU A 1153 -26.43 -74.24 -3.07
C LEU A 1153 -27.35 -75.31 -2.48
N GLY A 1154 -27.87 -75.10 -1.26
CA GLY A 1154 -28.61 -76.12 -0.51
C GLY A 1154 -27.76 -77.31 -0.06
N ALA A 1155 -26.44 -77.12 0.07
CA ALA A 1155 -25.50 -78.14 0.51
C ALA A 1155 -25.42 -78.20 2.05
N ASP A 1156 -25.36 -79.41 2.61
CA ASP A 1156 -25.19 -79.61 4.06
C ASP A 1156 -23.71 -79.82 4.40
N ILE A 1157 -23.08 -78.74 4.84
CA ILE A 1157 -21.66 -78.71 5.22
C ILE A 1157 -21.44 -78.84 6.74
N SER A 1158 -22.45 -79.29 7.50
CA SER A 1158 -22.37 -79.33 8.96
C SER A 1158 -21.26 -80.26 9.49
N ALA A 1159 -20.91 -81.32 8.75
CA ALA A 1159 -19.78 -82.20 9.09
C ALA A 1159 -18.42 -81.55 8.88
N PHE A 1160 -18.28 -80.66 7.88
CA PHE A 1160 -17.08 -79.87 7.66
C PHE A 1160 -16.85 -78.91 8.83
N TRP A 1161 -17.90 -78.21 9.27
CA TRP A 1161 -17.78 -77.24 10.36
C TRP A 1161 -17.32 -77.80 11.70
N VAL A 1162 -17.55 -79.08 11.97
CA VAL A 1162 -17.04 -79.75 13.18
C VAL A 1162 -15.51 -79.81 13.22
N ASN A 1163 -14.86 -79.83 12.06
CA ASN A 1163 -13.41 -79.94 11.93
C ASN A 1163 -12.72 -78.57 11.78
N VAL A 1164 -13.47 -77.51 11.48
CA VAL A 1164 -12.94 -76.15 11.36
C VAL A 1164 -12.85 -75.51 12.75
N PRO A 1165 -11.68 -75.01 13.19
CA PRO A 1165 -11.49 -74.42 14.51
C PRO A 1165 -12.62 -73.46 14.91
N ASP A 1166 -13.18 -73.67 16.10
CA ASP A 1166 -14.15 -72.76 16.75
C ASP A 1166 -13.45 -71.61 17.48
N SER A 1167 -12.16 -71.38 17.22
CA SER A 1167 -11.37 -70.42 17.98
C SER A 1167 -11.94 -69.00 17.87
N ASP A 1168 -11.81 -68.27 18.98
CA ASP A 1168 -12.20 -66.87 19.13
C ASP A 1168 -11.80 -66.06 17.89
N SER A 1169 -12.64 -65.08 17.53
CA SER A 1169 -12.75 -64.32 16.27
C SER A 1169 -11.50 -63.64 15.66
N LEU A 1170 -10.28 -64.05 16.04
CA LEU A 1170 -9.00 -63.42 15.71
C LEU A 1170 -7.93 -64.39 15.16
N SER A 1171 -8.25 -65.68 14.97
CA SER A 1171 -7.29 -66.63 14.37
C SER A 1171 -7.30 -66.50 12.83
N PHE A 1172 -6.20 -66.00 12.25
CA PHE A 1172 -6.02 -65.89 10.79
C PHE A 1172 -5.64 -67.23 10.16
N ILE A 1173 -6.12 -67.48 8.94
CA ILE A 1173 -5.81 -68.67 8.14
C ILE A 1173 -4.45 -68.45 7.45
N ARG A 1174 -3.53 -69.42 7.56
CA ARG A 1174 -2.18 -69.32 6.99
C ARG A 1174 -2.10 -69.93 5.59
N CYS A 1175 -1.39 -69.27 4.68
CA CYS A 1175 -1.18 -69.74 3.30
C CYS A 1175 0.10 -70.55 3.12
N ASN A 1176 1.00 -70.62 4.10
CA ASN A 1176 2.31 -71.26 3.91
C ASN A 1176 2.74 -72.22 5.03
N ASN A 1177 1.79 -72.66 5.85
CA ASN A 1177 2.07 -73.65 6.89
C ASN A 1177 1.96 -75.06 6.30
N ALA A 1178 3.00 -75.51 5.63
CA ALA A 1178 3.04 -76.83 5.00
C ALA A 1178 2.94 -77.95 6.04
N SER A 1179 1.88 -78.77 5.95
CA SER A 1179 1.88 -80.11 6.52
C SER A 1179 2.33 -81.10 5.44
N GLU A 1180 2.96 -82.22 5.81
CA GLU A 1180 3.62 -83.16 4.87
C GLU A 1180 2.72 -83.75 3.75
N GLU A 1181 1.41 -83.46 3.72
CA GLU A 1181 0.47 -83.90 2.67
C GLU A 1181 -0.18 -82.77 1.85
N HIS A 1182 -0.25 -81.51 2.33
CA HIS A 1182 -0.97 -80.41 1.67
C HIS A 1182 -0.19 -79.09 1.77
N GLY A 1183 -0.12 -78.33 0.67
CA GLY A 1183 0.71 -77.13 0.50
C GLY A 1183 0.48 -76.03 1.54
N SER A 1184 -0.73 -75.89 2.10
CA SER A 1184 -1.06 -74.90 3.13
C SER A 1184 -2.31 -75.22 3.97
N ASP A 1185 -2.46 -74.56 5.13
CA ASP A 1185 -3.69 -74.62 5.96
C ASP A 1185 -4.90 -74.10 5.17
N PHE A 1186 -4.72 -73.10 4.31
CA PHE A 1186 -5.75 -72.56 3.43
C PHE A 1186 -6.17 -73.56 2.34
N ASP A 1187 -5.23 -74.22 1.66
CA ASP A 1187 -5.52 -75.21 0.62
C ASP A 1187 -6.25 -76.42 1.19
N GLN A 1188 -5.81 -76.89 2.36
CA GLN A 1188 -6.49 -77.98 3.06
C GLN A 1188 -7.91 -77.56 3.44
N PHE A 1189 -8.09 -76.37 4.01
CA PHE A 1189 -9.38 -75.83 4.39
C PHE A 1189 -10.33 -75.68 3.19
N CYS A 1190 -9.84 -75.14 2.08
CA CYS A 1190 -10.54 -74.99 0.82
C CYS A 1190 -10.92 -76.34 0.21
N LYS A 1191 -9.99 -77.30 0.16
CA LYS A 1191 -10.25 -78.66 -0.33
C LYS A 1191 -11.31 -79.38 0.49
N GLU A 1192 -11.21 -79.33 1.82
CA GLU A 1192 -12.20 -79.94 2.72
C GLU A 1192 -13.60 -79.33 2.52
N PHE A 1193 -13.68 -78.03 2.26
CA PHE A 1193 -14.94 -77.37 1.89
C PHE A 1193 -15.48 -77.84 0.54
N HIS A 1194 -14.63 -77.94 -0.49
CA HIS A 1194 -15.01 -78.45 -1.80
C HIS A 1194 -15.52 -79.90 -1.74
N ASP A 1195 -14.82 -80.77 -1.01
CA ASP A 1195 -15.22 -82.16 -0.78
C ASP A 1195 -16.60 -82.21 -0.07
N ALA A 1196 -16.86 -81.31 0.88
CA ALA A 1196 -18.16 -81.20 1.56
C ALA A 1196 -19.28 -80.65 0.66
N LEU A 1197 -18.97 -79.76 -0.28
CA LEU A 1197 -19.95 -79.27 -1.27
C LEU A 1197 -20.33 -80.33 -2.31
N THR A 1198 -19.42 -81.27 -2.59
CA THR A 1198 -19.60 -82.30 -3.63
C THR A 1198 -20.14 -83.64 -3.11
N SER A 1199 -20.04 -83.90 -1.80
CA SER A 1199 -20.62 -85.07 -1.12
C SER A 1199 -22.14 -84.97 -0.95
#